data_AF-A0AA35X7D4-F1
#
_entry.id   AF-A0AA35X7D4-F1
#
_cell.length_a   1.000
_cell.length_b   1.000
_cell.length_c   1.000
_cell.angle_alpha   90.00
_cell.angle_beta   90.00
_cell.angle_gamma   90.00
#
_symmetry.space_group_name_H-M   'P 1'
#
loop_
_entity.id
_entity.type
_entity.pdbx_description
1 polymer ?
#
loop_
_entity_poly.entity_id
_entity_poly.type
_entity_poly.pdbx_seq_one_letter_code
_entity_poly.pdbx_strand_id
1 'polypeptide(L)'
;MDVAGRKMLCRSLALYLAARPANPGLHLGLARCSIHPPRCRGSATLLQKADPLIQRYRTRLANSFAVCTCSVARLPLNRSLNRLLSFSGGYKEDDRGGGSEGGVVMVLGAGLLLCAAGIEDREREFVIAAKDGDLDALQRLMEGGVDVNSRHPLGWNAVHSAVINRQHGVVEFLLRKGADVNAEDEFSSARRMASRLRISPARVAAVRDHEFSSYINHFVSYSGFTPLHYAVISDDIAIIRLLLSHGADPTVEDRRGLTPVDYCTNEDVRILLKDHAAQVESRRLEAQLEERKRFPLEQRLRERIVGQDGAITTTAAAIRRRELGWADDDHPLVFLFLGSSGIGKTELAKQIAHYMHKDNSKGFIRLDMSEYQEKHEVAKLIGSPPGYVGHDQGGQLTERLRECPAAVVLFDEVDKAHPDVLTTLLQLFDEGRLTDGQGKTVHCKQAIFVMTSNLASDEIASHALQLRREAAQAAQDYHHSQTEPEEHIEISRDFKERVVEPILKSHFKRDEFLGRINEMVYFLPFSRSELNQLVEKELRTWQTRAEKRHSIQLSWDREVLDILADGYNVKYGARSIQHEVERRVVNQLASAFEQGMITRGSCVRLAAGGGEGDGVSVKLVVTEKDSTTGRKVDVGPVLFPLSTLYIV
;
A
#
# COMPACT_ATOMS: atom_id res chain seq x y z
N MET A 1 -11.04 -17.03 -14.68
CA MET A 1 -10.19 -15.86 -14.94
C MET A 1 -11.08 -14.70 -15.38
N ASP A 2 -11.22 -13.60 -14.68
CA ASP A 2 -10.75 -13.29 -13.34
C ASP A 2 -11.60 -12.17 -12.75
N VAL A 3 -11.97 -12.33 -11.49
CA VAL A 3 -12.86 -11.46 -10.70
C VAL A 3 -12.06 -10.33 -10.03
N ALA A 4 -10.77 -10.22 -10.35
CA ALA A 4 -9.84 -9.27 -9.73
C ALA A 4 -9.98 -7.79 -10.19
N GLY A 5 -10.66 -7.50 -11.30
CA GLY A 5 -10.73 -6.14 -11.86
C GLY A 5 -11.80 -5.21 -11.26
N ARG A 6 -12.82 -5.75 -10.57
CA ARG A 6 -13.98 -4.94 -10.12
C ARG A 6 -13.87 -4.39 -8.70
N LYS A 7 -12.91 -4.86 -7.89
CA LYS A 7 -12.73 -4.41 -6.49
C LYS A 7 -11.83 -3.17 -6.32
N MET A 8 -11.15 -2.69 -7.37
CA MET A 8 -10.26 -1.50 -7.25
C MET A 8 -10.95 -0.15 -7.44
N LEU A 9 -12.11 -0.07 -8.10
CA LEU A 9 -12.74 1.22 -8.43
C LEU A 9 -13.69 1.78 -7.35
N CYS A 10 -14.11 0.97 -6.38
CA CYS A 10 -14.96 1.44 -5.27
C CYS A 10 -14.16 1.89 -4.02
N ARG A 11 -12.84 1.60 -3.94
CA ARG A 11 -11.99 2.01 -2.82
C ARG A 11 -11.40 3.44 -2.98
N SER A 12 -11.34 3.96 -4.21
CA SER A 12 -10.75 5.28 -4.49
C SER A 12 -11.70 6.46 -4.23
N LEU A 13 -13.02 6.25 -4.18
CA LEU A 13 -13.98 7.32 -3.89
C LEU A 13 -14.23 7.54 -2.40
N ALA A 14 -13.97 6.55 -1.54
CA ALA A 14 -14.20 6.64 -0.10
C ALA A 14 -13.06 7.38 0.66
N LEU A 15 -11.87 7.48 0.06
CA LEU A 15 -10.71 8.15 0.66
C LEU A 15 -10.66 9.67 0.42
N TYR A 16 -11.56 10.22 -0.41
CA TYR A 16 -11.57 11.65 -0.74
C TYR A 16 -12.42 12.51 0.22
N LEU A 17 -13.13 11.90 1.19
CA LEU A 17 -14.01 12.61 2.14
C LEU A 17 -13.60 12.50 3.61
N ALA A 18 -12.46 11.90 3.93
CA ALA A 18 -12.05 11.61 5.31
C ALA A 18 -10.73 12.30 5.74
N ALA A 19 -10.48 13.53 5.29
CA ALA A 19 -9.29 14.29 5.72
C ALA A 19 -9.58 15.79 5.90
N ARG A 20 -10.00 16.19 7.11
CA ARG A 20 -9.65 17.50 7.71
C ARG A 20 -9.67 17.39 9.25
N PRO A 21 -8.60 17.80 9.96
CA PRO A 21 -8.64 17.97 11.41
C PRO A 21 -9.29 19.31 11.79
N ALA A 22 -9.90 19.32 12.97
CA ALA A 22 -10.49 20.47 13.62
C ALA A 22 -9.43 21.44 14.16
N ASN A 23 -9.67 22.75 14.02
CA ASN A 23 -9.03 23.80 14.82
C ASN A 23 -10.13 24.75 15.33
N PRO A 24 -10.18 25.08 16.64
CA PRO A 24 -11.15 26.00 17.19
C PRO A 24 -10.64 27.44 17.20
N GLY A 25 -11.53 28.40 16.93
CA GLY A 25 -11.33 29.82 17.25
C GLY A 25 -11.20 30.75 16.04
N LEU A 26 -12.27 31.47 15.71
CA LEU A 26 -12.32 32.95 15.69
C LEU A 26 -13.67 33.44 15.13
N HIS A 27 -14.22 34.44 15.81
CA HIS A 27 -15.51 35.08 15.57
C HIS A 27 -15.46 36.17 14.48
N LEU A 28 -16.62 36.35 13.82
CA LEU A 28 -17.20 37.59 13.26
C LEU A 28 -16.61 38.23 11.98
N GLY A 29 -17.49 38.50 11.01
CA GLY A 29 -17.26 39.48 9.93
C GLY A 29 -18.11 39.29 8.68
N LEU A 30 -19.30 39.90 8.64
CA LEU A 30 -20.14 40.05 7.44
C LEU A 30 -19.49 41.01 6.41
N ALA A 31 -19.44 40.65 5.13
CA ALA A 31 -19.41 41.61 4.01
C ALA A 31 -19.85 40.97 2.67
N ARG A 32 -20.68 41.71 1.93
CA ARG A 32 -21.28 41.40 0.62
C ARG A 32 -20.37 41.81 -0.55
N CYS A 33 -20.46 41.11 -1.69
CA CYS A 33 -20.39 41.60 -3.09
C CYS A 33 -20.63 40.39 -4.02
N SER A 34 -21.70 40.23 -4.82
CA SER A 34 -22.27 41.02 -5.94
C SER A 34 -21.45 40.99 -7.23
N ILE A 35 -21.68 40.01 -8.13
CA ILE A 35 -21.56 40.19 -9.61
C ILE A 35 -22.63 39.32 -10.32
N HIS A 36 -23.35 39.94 -11.27
CA HIS A 36 -24.41 39.40 -12.14
C HIS A 36 -23.87 38.75 -13.44
N PRO A 37 -24.68 37.93 -14.16
CA PRO A 37 -24.31 37.27 -15.43
C PRO A 37 -24.95 37.94 -16.68
N PRO A 38 -24.49 37.60 -17.90
CA PRO A 38 -25.41 37.31 -19.02
C PRO A 38 -24.97 36.06 -19.85
N ARG A 39 -25.84 35.06 -20.10
CA ARG A 39 -26.84 34.87 -21.21
C ARG A 39 -26.21 34.47 -22.58
N CYS A 40 -26.37 33.21 -23.01
CA CYS A 40 -27.34 32.70 -24.03
C CYS A 40 -26.92 33.00 -25.50
N ARG A 41 -26.96 32.13 -26.52
CA ARG A 41 -27.97 31.13 -26.97
C ARG A 41 -27.50 30.42 -28.28
N GLY A 42 -28.09 29.25 -28.59
CA GLY A 42 -28.30 28.72 -29.97
C GLY A 42 -27.49 27.47 -30.36
N SER A 43 -27.99 26.24 -30.16
CA SER A 43 -28.75 25.38 -31.12
C SER A 43 -27.95 24.94 -32.36
N ALA A 44 -27.37 23.73 -32.38
CA ALA A 44 -27.97 22.46 -32.81
C ALA A 44 -27.86 22.18 -34.32
N THR A 45 -26.90 21.33 -34.72
CA THR A 45 -27.02 20.24 -35.73
C THR A 45 -25.66 19.56 -35.93
N LEU A 46 -25.68 18.26 -36.30
CA LEU A 46 -24.57 17.40 -36.76
C LEU A 46 -23.74 16.66 -35.69
N LEU A 47 -24.26 15.50 -35.25
CA LEU A 47 -23.45 14.36 -34.84
C LEU A 47 -23.95 13.12 -35.59
N GLN A 48 -23.40 12.92 -36.79
CA GLN A 48 -23.44 11.67 -37.53
C GLN A 48 -22.00 11.30 -37.93
N LYS A 49 -21.53 10.17 -37.39
CA LYS A 49 -20.46 9.24 -37.83
C LYS A 49 -19.33 8.99 -36.81
N ALA A 50 -19.36 7.75 -36.26
CA ALA A 50 -18.31 6.88 -35.68
C ALA A 50 -18.95 6.08 -34.51
N ASP A 51 -18.84 4.78 -34.27
CA ASP A 51 -18.16 3.62 -34.88
C ASP A 51 -18.87 2.33 -34.34
N PRO A 52 -18.85 1.17 -35.01
CA PRO A 52 -19.79 0.05 -34.75
C PRO A 52 -19.40 -0.94 -33.63
N LEU A 53 -18.41 -0.63 -32.77
CA LEU A 53 -18.02 -1.52 -31.64
C LEU A 53 -18.72 -1.20 -30.31
N ILE A 54 -19.38 -0.04 -30.20
CA ILE A 54 -20.18 0.34 -29.03
C ILE A 54 -21.64 -0.18 -29.12
N GLN A 55 -22.05 -0.69 -30.29
CA GLN A 55 -23.39 -1.27 -30.51
C GLN A 55 -23.56 -2.71 -30.02
N ARG A 56 -22.48 -3.47 -29.74
CA ARG A 56 -22.58 -4.83 -29.19
C ARG A 56 -22.70 -4.90 -27.66
N TYR A 57 -22.39 -3.82 -26.95
CA TYR A 57 -22.59 -3.74 -25.49
C TYR A 57 -23.95 -3.14 -25.09
N ARG A 58 -24.69 -2.54 -26.03
CA ARG A 58 -26.03 -2.01 -25.80
C ARG A 58 -27.18 -3.01 -26.05
N THR A 59 -26.91 -4.15 -26.69
CA THR A 59 -27.94 -5.16 -27.02
C THR A 59 -28.01 -6.35 -26.06
N ARG A 60 -27.22 -6.39 -24.98
CA ARG A 60 -27.38 -7.39 -23.89
C ARG A 60 -28.00 -6.85 -22.60
N LEU A 61 -28.16 -5.53 -22.46
CA LEU A 61 -28.88 -4.91 -21.35
C LEU A 61 -30.32 -4.48 -21.71
N ALA A 62 -30.74 -4.68 -22.96
CA ALA A 62 -32.07 -4.30 -23.45
C ALA A 62 -33.09 -5.46 -23.49
N ASN A 63 -32.74 -6.68 -23.04
CA ASN A 63 -33.63 -7.86 -23.07
C ASN A 63 -34.14 -8.33 -21.69
N SER A 64 -34.15 -7.47 -20.67
CA SER A 64 -34.77 -7.84 -19.38
C SER A 64 -35.70 -6.80 -18.78
N PHE A 65 -36.00 -5.70 -19.49
CA PHE A 65 -37.03 -4.76 -19.06
C PHE A 65 -37.86 -4.28 -20.26
N ALA A 66 -38.73 -5.16 -20.71
CA ALA A 66 -39.86 -4.81 -21.56
C ALA A 66 -41.13 -5.35 -20.90
N VAL A 67 -41.74 -4.56 -20.01
CA VAL A 67 -43.21 -4.44 -19.82
C VAL A 67 -43.47 -3.11 -19.11
N CYS A 68 -44.51 -2.40 -19.58
CA CYS A 68 -45.15 -1.21 -19.02
C CYS A 68 -44.50 0.17 -19.26
N THR A 69 -44.76 0.64 -20.48
CA THR A 69 -44.98 2.05 -20.84
C THR A 69 -46.04 2.72 -19.95
N CYS A 70 -45.76 3.91 -19.43
CA CYS A 70 -46.71 5.03 -19.51
C CYS A 70 -45.98 6.38 -19.36
N SER A 71 -46.14 7.21 -20.36
CA SER A 71 -45.58 8.56 -20.51
C SER A 71 -46.20 9.55 -19.51
N VAL A 72 -45.36 10.31 -18.79
CA VAL A 72 -45.75 11.64 -18.30
C VAL A 72 -44.58 12.61 -18.51
N ALA A 73 -44.95 13.74 -19.10
CA ALA A 73 -44.12 14.80 -19.61
C ALA A 73 -43.30 15.54 -18.54
N ARG A 74 -42.18 16.11 -19.00
CA ARG A 74 -41.44 17.19 -18.32
C ARG A 74 -42.36 18.39 -18.11
N LEU A 75 -42.39 18.97 -16.91
CA LEU A 75 -42.44 20.41 -16.68
C LEU A 75 -41.85 20.75 -15.28
N PRO A 76 -41.19 21.91 -15.11
CA PRO A 76 -40.39 22.26 -13.93
C PRO A 76 -41.22 23.04 -12.90
N LEU A 77 -40.96 22.89 -11.61
CA LEU A 77 -41.45 23.83 -10.61
C LEU A 77 -40.32 24.34 -9.72
N ASN A 78 -40.32 25.67 -9.66
CA ASN A 78 -39.32 26.56 -9.14
C ASN A 78 -39.56 26.82 -7.65
N ARG A 79 -38.54 27.35 -6.99
CA ARG A 79 -38.51 27.86 -5.62
C ARG A 79 -39.81 28.55 -5.20
N SER A 80 -40.47 28.03 -4.16
CA SER A 80 -41.23 28.76 -3.14
C SER A 80 -41.95 27.75 -2.25
N LEU A 81 -41.42 27.49 -1.05
CA LEU A 81 -42.17 27.16 0.18
C LEU A 81 -41.18 26.82 1.31
N ASN A 82 -40.19 27.70 1.50
CA ASN A 82 -39.52 27.83 2.79
C ASN A 82 -40.34 28.85 3.61
N ARG A 83 -41.47 28.38 4.13
CA ARG A 83 -42.32 29.04 5.13
C ARG A 83 -43.41 28.03 5.48
N LEU A 84 -43.11 27.16 6.43
CA LEU A 84 -44.05 26.46 7.33
C LEU A 84 -43.24 25.55 8.27
N LEU A 85 -42.21 26.12 8.90
CA LEU A 85 -41.55 25.54 10.07
C LEU A 85 -41.50 26.61 11.15
N SER A 86 -42.63 26.77 11.84
CA SER A 86 -42.71 27.34 13.18
C SER A 86 -44.15 27.23 13.65
N PHE A 87 -44.51 26.13 14.29
CA PHE A 87 -45.45 26.19 15.42
C PHE A 87 -45.31 24.93 16.27
N SER A 88 -44.82 25.14 17.49
CA SER A 88 -44.90 24.23 18.62
C SER A 88 -46.34 24.13 19.12
N GLY A 89 -46.79 22.96 19.54
CA GLY A 89 -47.91 22.88 20.49
C GLY A 89 -48.73 21.59 20.40
N GLY A 90 -48.69 20.83 21.49
CA GLY A 90 -49.91 20.28 22.10
C GLY A 90 -50.53 19.05 21.44
N TYR A 91 -50.34 17.91 22.08
CA TYR A 91 -51.27 16.79 22.04
C TYR A 91 -52.70 17.27 22.35
N LYS A 92 -53.65 16.94 21.46
CA LYS A 92 -55.05 16.67 21.80
C LYS A 92 -55.60 15.70 20.75
N GLU A 93 -56.03 14.55 21.23
CA GLU A 93 -56.91 13.63 20.52
C GLU A 93 -58.23 14.35 20.22
N ASP A 94 -58.77 14.16 19.03
CA ASP A 94 -60.21 14.29 18.82
C ASP A 94 -60.70 13.24 17.84
N ASP A 95 -61.82 12.65 18.25
CA ASP A 95 -62.52 11.52 17.66
C ASP A 95 -63.49 12.03 16.57
N ARG A 96 -63.56 11.27 15.46
CA ARG A 96 -64.63 11.17 14.45
C ARG A 96 -65.10 12.41 13.66
N GLY A 97 -65.02 12.24 12.33
CA GLY A 97 -66.24 12.22 11.51
C GLY A 97 -66.24 13.04 10.21
N GLY A 98 -66.11 12.34 9.08
CA GLY A 98 -66.96 12.58 7.90
C GLY A 98 -66.38 13.36 6.71
N GLY A 99 -66.33 12.67 5.55
CA GLY A 99 -66.68 13.28 4.25
C GLY A 99 -65.56 13.52 3.24
N SER A 100 -65.42 12.58 2.28
CA SER A 100 -65.19 12.70 0.81
C SER A 100 -64.48 13.96 0.28
N GLU A 101 -63.49 13.95 -0.62
CA GLU A 101 -63.26 13.18 -1.84
C GLU A 101 -61.78 13.32 -2.26
N GLY A 102 -61.28 12.38 -3.07
CA GLY A 102 -60.23 12.68 -4.06
C GLY A 102 -58.92 11.91 -3.91
N GLY A 103 -58.54 11.20 -4.98
CA GLY A 103 -57.12 10.97 -5.29
C GLY A 103 -56.66 9.53 -5.41
N VAL A 104 -57.14 8.81 -6.44
CA VAL A 104 -56.36 7.72 -7.05
C VAL A 104 -55.15 8.37 -7.73
N VAL A 105 -53.94 8.20 -7.17
CA VAL A 105 -52.61 8.05 -7.84
C VAL A 105 -51.55 8.07 -6.72
N MET A 106 -51.21 6.88 -6.17
CA MET A 106 -50.02 6.68 -5.31
C MET A 106 -49.68 5.18 -5.26
N VAL A 107 -49.29 4.55 -6.38
CA VAL A 107 -48.90 3.11 -6.36
C VAL A 107 -47.51 2.81 -6.96
N LEU A 108 -46.87 3.71 -7.72
CA LEU A 108 -45.60 3.35 -8.40
C LEU A 108 -44.32 3.90 -7.75
N GLY A 109 -44.43 4.71 -6.69
CA GLY A 109 -43.28 5.22 -5.92
C GLY A 109 -42.94 4.41 -4.65
N ALA A 110 -43.85 3.53 -4.20
CA ALA A 110 -43.67 2.75 -2.99
C ALA A 110 -42.89 1.44 -3.22
N GLY A 111 -42.91 0.89 -4.45
CA GLY A 111 -42.33 -0.43 -4.74
C GLY A 111 -40.81 -0.52 -4.57
N LEU A 112 -40.05 0.52 -4.93
CA LEU A 112 -38.58 0.51 -4.82
C LEU A 112 -38.08 0.87 -3.41
N LEU A 113 -38.85 1.63 -2.63
CA LEU A 113 -38.52 1.93 -1.23
C LEU A 113 -38.92 0.77 -0.29
N LEU A 114 -40.02 0.06 -0.60
CA LEU A 114 -40.46 -1.14 0.14
C LEU A 114 -39.51 -2.32 -0.08
N CYS A 115 -38.92 -2.47 -1.28
CA CYS A 115 -37.92 -3.52 -1.53
C CYS A 115 -36.64 -3.34 -0.70
N ALA A 116 -36.17 -2.10 -0.48
CA ALA A 116 -34.97 -1.84 0.31
C ALA A 116 -35.22 -1.98 1.83
N ALA A 117 -36.38 -1.53 2.31
CA ALA A 117 -36.78 -1.72 3.70
C ALA A 117 -37.04 -3.20 4.05
N GLY A 118 -37.55 -3.98 3.09
CA GLY A 118 -37.81 -5.42 3.29
C GLY A 118 -36.57 -6.31 3.28
N ILE A 119 -35.40 -5.82 2.84
CA ILE A 119 -34.14 -6.60 2.86
C ILE A 119 -33.49 -6.52 4.26
N GLU A 120 -33.46 -5.34 4.89
CA GLU A 120 -32.96 -5.18 6.27
C GLU A 120 -33.76 -6.00 7.29
N ASP A 121 -35.08 -6.13 7.07
CA ASP A 121 -35.94 -6.98 7.91
C ASP A 121 -35.65 -8.48 7.73
N ARG A 122 -35.32 -8.94 6.52
CA ARG A 122 -34.99 -10.36 6.25
C ARG A 122 -33.65 -10.79 6.83
N GLU A 123 -32.64 -9.92 6.77
CA GLU A 123 -31.32 -10.18 7.39
C GLU A 123 -31.44 -10.25 8.91
N ARG A 124 -32.26 -9.38 9.50
CA ARG A 124 -32.58 -9.43 10.93
C ARG A 124 -33.35 -10.70 11.30
N GLU A 125 -34.37 -11.06 10.52
CA GLU A 125 -35.14 -12.30 10.69
C GLU A 125 -34.24 -13.55 10.59
N PHE A 126 -33.27 -13.55 9.67
CA PHE A 126 -32.29 -14.63 9.53
C PHE A 126 -31.45 -14.84 10.79
N VAL A 127 -30.97 -13.76 11.39
CA VAL A 127 -30.17 -13.85 12.63
C VAL A 127 -31.03 -14.30 13.82
N ILE A 128 -32.30 -13.89 13.87
CA ILE A 128 -33.26 -14.33 14.90
C ILE A 128 -33.60 -15.82 14.74
N ALA A 129 -33.86 -16.28 13.52
CA ALA A 129 -34.08 -17.70 13.23
C ALA A 129 -32.89 -18.56 13.68
N ALA A 130 -31.66 -18.05 13.54
CA ALA A 130 -30.46 -18.73 14.02
C ALA A 130 -30.37 -18.82 15.56
N LYS A 131 -30.87 -17.80 16.28
CA LYS A 131 -31.02 -17.84 17.74
C LYS A 131 -32.05 -18.90 18.16
N ASP A 132 -33.20 -18.93 17.51
CA ASP A 132 -34.34 -19.75 17.90
C ASP A 132 -34.18 -21.24 17.53
N GLY A 133 -33.22 -21.56 16.64
CA GLY A 133 -32.96 -22.94 16.22
C GLY A 133 -33.75 -23.37 14.99
N ASP A 134 -34.42 -22.44 14.29
CA ASP A 134 -35.32 -22.75 13.17
C ASP A 134 -34.55 -22.93 11.86
N LEU A 135 -34.14 -24.17 11.59
CA LEU A 135 -33.42 -24.56 10.37
C LEU A 135 -34.25 -24.37 9.10
N ASP A 136 -35.57 -24.57 9.17
CA ASP A 136 -36.47 -24.47 8.02
C ASP A 136 -36.67 -23.00 7.61
N ALA A 137 -36.76 -22.09 8.59
CA ALA A 137 -36.74 -20.66 8.32
C ALA A 137 -35.41 -20.21 7.73
N LEU A 138 -34.27 -20.67 8.26
CA LEU A 138 -32.95 -20.35 7.72
C LEU A 138 -32.80 -20.79 6.26
N GLN A 139 -33.21 -22.02 5.93
CA GLN A 139 -33.19 -22.50 4.55
C GLN A 139 -34.05 -21.65 3.62
N ARG A 140 -35.29 -21.35 4.00
CA ARG A 140 -36.20 -20.52 3.19
C ARG A 140 -35.64 -19.10 2.97
N LEU A 141 -35.04 -18.50 3.99
CA LEU A 141 -34.46 -17.17 3.90
C LEU A 141 -33.20 -17.14 3.01
N MET A 142 -32.37 -18.19 3.06
CA MET A 142 -31.25 -18.35 2.14
C MET A 142 -31.68 -18.55 0.68
N GLU A 143 -32.72 -19.36 0.45
CA GLU A 143 -33.34 -19.50 -0.89
C GLU A 143 -33.93 -18.16 -1.38
N GLY A 144 -34.42 -17.34 -0.44
CA GLY A 144 -34.86 -15.96 -0.68
C GLY A 144 -33.74 -14.96 -0.97
N GLY A 145 -32.47 -15.40 -1.00
CA GLY A 145 -31.30 -14.61 -1.36
C GLY A 145 -30.57 -13.92 -0.21
N VAL A 146 -30.86 -14.27 1.06
CA VAL A 146 -30.11 -13.77 2.22
C VAL A 146 -28.72 -14.42 2.27
N ASP A 147 -27.68 -13.61 2.41
CA ASP A 147 -26.31 -14.09 2.60
C ASP A 147 -26.13 -14.69 4.00
N VAL A 148 -25.40 -15.80 4.09
CA VAL A 148 -25.09 -16.52 5.34
C VAL A 148 -24.28 -15.63 6.28
N ASN A 149 -23.44 -14.76 5.73
CA ASN A 149 -22.59 -13.83 6.46
C ASN A 149 -23.26 -12.46 6.68
N SER A 150 -24.57 -12.36 6.46
CA SER A 150 -25.34 -11.15 6.78
C SER A 150 -25.18 -10.77 8.25
N ARG A 151 -25.14 -9.46 8.48
CA ARG A 151 -24.91 -8.88 9.79
C ARG A 151 -26.16 -8.20 10.28
N HIS A 152 -26.47 -8.39 11.56
CA HIS A 152 -27.46 -7.57 12.23
C HIS A 152 -27.00 -6.09 12.25
N PRO A 153 -27.90 -5.09 12.20
CA PRO A 153 -27.52 -3.66 12.26
C PRO A 153 -26.64 -3.25 13.45
N LEU A 154 -26.64 -4.07 14.50
CA LEU A 154 -25.82 -3.87 15.69
C LEU A 154 -24.45 -4.60 15.66
N GLY A 155 -24.15 -5.38 14.62
CA GLY A 155 -22.79 -5.82 14.29
C GLY A 155 -22.49 -7.32 14.34
N TRP A 156 -23.40 -8.16 14.85
CA TRP A 156 -23.22 -9.60 14.99
C TRP A 156 -23.83 -10.39 13.82
N ASN A 157 -23.51 -11.68 13.74
CA ASN A 157 -23.94 -12.56 12.64
C ASN A 157 -24.80 -13.72 13.17
N ALA A 158 -25.41 -14.48 12.27
CA ALA A 158 -26.19 -15.68 12.61
C ALA A 158 -25.38 -16.70 13.43
N VAL A 159 -24.11 -16.93 13.08
CA VAL A 159 -23.23 -17.87 13.82
C VAL A 159 -23.02 -17.43 15.28
N HIS A 160 -22.78 -16.14 15.52
CA HIS A 160 -22.65 -15.60 16.88
C HIS A 160 -23.89 -15.89 17.73
N SER A 161 -25.07 -15.68 17.15
CA SER A 161 -26.36 -15.90 17.81
C SER A 161 -26.62 -17.39 18.05
N ALA A 162 -26.34 -18.25 17.08
CA ALA A 162 -26.50 -19.69 17.22
C ALA A 162 -25.56 -20.28 18.29
N VAL A 163 -24.31 -19.81 18.34
CA VAL A 163 -23.31 -20.29 19.31
C VAL A 163 -23.69 -19.92 20.73
N ILE A 164 -24.00 -18.64 21.01
CA ILE A 164 -24.31 -18.22 22.38
C ILE A 164 -25.59 -18.86 22.92
N ASN A 165 -26.56 -19.14 22.05
CA ASN A 165 -27.80 -19.81 22.41
C ASN A 165 -27.70 -21.34 22.32
N ARG A 166 -26.48 -21.90 22.17
CA ARG A 166 -26.19 -23.34 22.19
C ARG A 166 -26.98 -24.16 21.16
N GLN A 167 -27.17 -23.61 19.96
CA GLN A 167 -27.90 -24.25 18.87
C GLN A 167 -26.96 -25.08 17.99
N HIS A 168 -26.55 -26.28 18.43
CA HIS A 168 -25.55 -27.11 17.73
C HIS A 168 -25.89 -27.37 16.26
N GLY A 169 -27.13 -27.75 15.97
CA GLY A 169 -27.59 -28.08 14.61
C GLY A 169 -27.56 -26.88 13.67
N VAL A 170 -27.89 -25.69 14.17
CA VAL A 170 -27.81 -24.44 13.40
C VAL A 170 -26.36 -24.06 13.15
N VAL A 171 -25.48 -24.15 14.14
CA VAL A 171 -24.06 -23.84 13.95
C VAL A 171 -23.46 -24.76 12.89
N GLU A 172 -23.73 -26.07 12.94
CA GLU A 172 -23.27 -27.01 11.92
C GLU A 172 -23.80 -26.66 10.53
N PHE A 173 -25.09 -26.35 10.43
CA PHE A 173 -25.73 -25.98 9.17
C PHE A 173 -25.09 -24.71 8.57
N LEU A 174 -24.91 -23.66 9.37
CA LEU A 174 -24.35 -22.39 8.91
C LEU A 174 -22.90 -22.55 8.45
N LEU A 175 -22.06 -23.30 9.18
CA LEU A 175 -20.67 -23.54 8.78
C LEU A 175 -20.57 -24.35 7.49
N ARG A 176 -21.40 -25.39 7.31
CA ARG A 176 -21.47 -26.15 6.05
C ARG A 176 -21.92 -25.29 4.87
N LYS A 177 -22.69 -24.24 5.11
CA LYS A 177 -23.11 -23.26 4.10
C LYS A 177 -22.09 -22.15 3.84
N GLY A 178 -20.90 -22.22 4.45
CA GLY A 178 -19.81 -21.26 4.21
C GLY A 178 -19.90 -20.00 5.08
N ALA A 179 -20.53 -20.10 6.26
CA ALA A 179 -20.41 -19.04 7.25
C ALA A 179 -18.95 -18.85 7.69
N ASP A 180 -18.52 -17.61 7.83
CA ASP A 180 -17.19 -17.27 8.32
C ASP A 180 -17.09 -17.58 9.82
N VAL A 181 -16.30 -18.61 10.14
CA VAL A 181 -16.08 -19.11 11.50
C VAL A 181 -15.27 -18.14 12.37
N ASN A 182 -14.53 -17.22 11.75
CA ASN A 182 -13.67 -16.24 12.42
C ASN A 182 -14.20 -14.80 12.31
N ALA A 183 -15.47 -14.63 11.91
CA ALA A 183 -16.08 -13.32 11.84
C ALA A 183 -16.08 -12.61 13.21
N GLU A 184 -15.65 -11.35 13.27
CA GLU A 184 -15.65 -10.57 14.51
C GLU A 184 -16.98 -9.83 14.74
N ASP A 185 -17.45 -9.78 15.99
CA ASP A 185 -18.55 -8.93 16.43
C ASP A 185 -18.12 -7.44 16.47
N GLU A 186 -18.96 -6.56 15.93
CA GLU A 186 -18.74 -5.11 15.96
C GLU A 186 -19.43 -4.41 17.15
N PHE A 187 -20.15 -5.14 18.01
CA PHE A 187 -20.88 -4.58 19.14
C PHE A 187 -19.94 -4.02 20.22
N SER A 188 -19.84 -2.68 20.26
CA SER A 188 -18.94 -1.97 21.18
C SER A 188 -19.59 -1.56 22.50
N SER A 189 -20.67 -0.78 22.48
CA SER A 189 -21.48 -0.53 23.69
C SER A 189 -22.84 0.00 23.27
N ALA A 190 -23.85 -0.21 24.10
CA ALA A 190 -25.20 0.28 23.85
C ALA A 190 -25.23 1.79 23.52
N ARG A 191 -24.41 2.61 24.23
CA ARG A 191 -24.32 4.07 24.00
C ARG A 191 -23.67 4.42 22.65
N ARG A 192 -22.57 3.76 22.29
CA ARG A 192 -21.87 4.03 21.03
C ARG A 192 -22.70 3.59 19.83
N MET A 193 -23.36 2.43 19.93
CA MET A 193 -24.26 1.91 18.91
C MET A 193 -25.53 2.76 18.77
N ALA A 194 -26.10 3.22 19.88
CA ALA A 194 -27.23 4.17 19.89
C ALA A 194 -26.92 5.46 19.14
N SER A 195 -25.73 6.03 19.35
CA SER A 195 -25.27 7.22 18.62
C SER A 195 -25.14 6.94 17.12
N ARG A 196 -24.54 5.79 16.75
CA ARG A 196 -24.36 5.37 15.35
C ARG A 196 -25.69 5.19 14.62
N LEU A 197 -26.67 4.54 15.26
CA LEU A 197 -27.96 4.21 14.66
C LEU A 197 -29.04 5.28 14.92
N ARG A 198 -28.73 6.32 15.70
CA ARG A 198 -29.69 7.37 16.14
C ARG A 198 -30.91 6.81 16.88
N ILE A 199 -30.68 5.80 17.72
CA ILE A 199 -31.71 5.12 18.53
C ILE A 199 -31.40 5.35 20.02
N SER A 200 -32.37 5.19 20.92
CA SER A 200 -32.10 5.29 22.36
C SER A 200 -31.21 4.13 22.85
N PRO A 201 -30.26 4.38 23.77
CA PRO A 201 -29.42 3.32 24.35
C PRO A 201 -30.23 2.19 25.01
N ALA A 202 -31.36 2.54 25.64
CA ALA A 202 -32.28 1.56 26.23
C ALA A 202 -32.88 0.62 25.17
N ARG A 203 -33.24 1.16 23.99
CA ARG A 203 -33.74 0.32 22.88
C ARG A 203 -32.63 -0.57 22.31
N VAL A 204 -31.40 -0.10 22.21
CA VAL A 204 -30.27 -0.94 21.78
C VAL A 204 -30.02 -2.10 22.76
N ALA A 205 -30.06 -1.81 24.06
CA ALA A 205 -29.95 -2.83 25.10
C ALA A 205 -31.08 -3.87 25.00
N ALA A 206 -32.33 -3.42 24.85
CA ALA A 206 -33.49 -4.29 24.70
C ALA A 206 -33.37 -5.19 23.45
N VAL A 207 -32.94 -4.64 22.31
CA VAL A 207 -32.71 -5.41 21.08
C VAL A 207 -31.61 -6.45 21.29
N ARG A 208 -30.49 -6.10 21.93
CA ARG A 208 -29.41 -7.07 22.21
C ARG A 208 -29.91 -8.20 23.13
N ASP A 209 -30.69 -7.87 24.15
CA ASP A 209 -31.23 -8.85 25.10
C ASP A 209 -32.26 -9.80 24.44
N HIS A 210 -33.20 -9.24 23.65
CA HIS A 210 -34.24 -10.02 23.00
C HIS A 210 -33.79 -10.77 21.73
N GLU A 211 -33.00 -10.15 20.86
CA GLU A 211 -32.70 -10.70 19.52
C GLU A 211 -31.36 -11.42 19.45
N PHE A 212 -30.42 -11.14 20.37
CA PHE A 212 -29.13 -11.82 20.40
C PHE A 212 -29.09 -12.88 21.49
N SER A 213 -29.11 -12.47 22.77
CA SER A 213 -29.12 -13.40 23.89
C SER A 213 -29.40 -12.69 25.21
N SER A 214 -30.21 -13.31 26.05
CA SER A 214 -30.45 -12.85 27.44
C SER A 214 -29.39 -13.35 28.43
N TYR A 215 -28.49 -14.23 28.00
CA TYR A 215 -27.43 -14.79 28.85
C TYR A 215 -26.22 -13.86 28.99
N ILE A 216 -26.14 -12.81 28.16
CA ILE A 216 -24.98 -11.93 28.05
C ILE A 216 -25.28 -10.54 28.60
N ASN A 217 -24.30 -9.98 29.30
CA ASN A 217 -24.40 -8.62 29.82
C ASN A 217 -24.25 -7.57 28.71
N HIS A 218 -25.36 -6.95 28.29
CA HIS A 218 -25.38 -5.91 27.27
C HIS A 218 -24.62 -4.61 27.63
N PHE A 219 -24.17 -4.44 28.87
CA PHE A 219 -23.34 -3.30 29.29
C PHE A 219 -21.85 -3.45 28.94
N VAL A 220 -21.40 -4.66 28.60
CA VAL A 220 -20.00 -4.95 28.27
C VAL A 220 -19.77 -4.79 26.77
N SER A 221 -18.53 -4.44 26.39
CA SER A 221 -18.09 -4.41 25.00
C SER A 221 -17.68 -5.80 24.54
N TYR A 222 -18.22 -6.23 23.40
CA TYR A 222 -17.90 -7.51 22.77
C TYR A 222 -17.22 -7.33 21.41
N SER A 223 -16.75 -6.13 21.13
CA SER A 223 -16.13 -5.84 19.85
C SER A 223 -14.83 -6.64 19.68
N GLY A 224 -14.70 -7.35 18.56
CA GLY A 224 -13.60 -8.26 18.28
C GLY A 224 -13.85 -9.71 18.71
N PHE A 225 -14.98 -10.02 19.36
CA PHE A 225 -15.29 -11.41 19.69
C PHE A 225 -15.66 -12.21 18.46
N THR A 226 -14.99 -13.35 18.30
CA THR A 226 -15.32 -14.38 17.31
C THR A 226 -16.36 -15.36 17.88
N PRO A 227 -16.99 -16.21 17.04
CA PRO A 227 -17.84 -17.29 17.52
C PRO A 227 -17.16 -18.19 18.56
N LEU A 228 -15.85 -18.40 18.44
CA LEU A 228 -15.08 -19.20 19.39
C LEU A 228 -15.01 -18.55 20.79
N HIS A 229 -14.90 -17.22 20.89
CA HIS A 229 -14.96 -16.51 22.17
C HIS A 229 -16.30 -16.77 22.89
N TYR A 230 -17.41 -16.70 22.15
CA TYR A 230 -18.74 -16.97 22.71
C TYR A 230 -18.92 -18.44 23.09
N ALA A 231 -18.40 -19.37 22.30
CA ALA A 231 -18.47 -20.79 22.60
C ALA A 231 -17.75 -21.13 23.92
N VAL A 232 -16.58 -20.51 24.14
CA VAL A 232 -15.82 -20.65 25.40
C VAL A 232 -16.57 -20.07 26.58
N ILE A 233 -17.14 -18.86 26.45
CA ILE A 233 -17.96 -18.25 27.52
C ILE A 233 -19.17 -19.12 27.86
N SER A 234 -19.76 -19.75 26.84
CA SER A 234 -20.89 -20.66 27.03
C SER A 234 -20.50 -22.03 27.62
N ASP A 235 -19.20 -22.33 27.72
CA ASP A 235 -18.59 -23.60 28.16
C ASP A 235 -19.15 -24.84 27.42
N ASP A 236 -19.45 -24.68 26.12
CA ASP A 236 -20.01 -25.74 25.29
C ASP A 236 -18.92 -26.45 24.46
N ILE A 237 -18.41 -27.56 25.00
CA ILE A 237 -17.34 -28.35 24.39
C ILE A 237 -17.71 -28.84 22.98
N ALA A 238 -18.98 -29.16 22.74
CA ALA A 238 -19.42 -29.69 21.44
C ALA A 238 -19.36 -28.61 20.37
N ILE A 239 -19.82 -27.38 20.67
CA ILE A 239 -19.70 -26.25 19.75
C ILE A 239 -18.24 -25.86 19.55
N ILE A 240 -17.42 -25.85 20.61
CA ILE A 240 -15.99 -25.55 20.50
C ILE A 240 -15.30 -26.51 19.54
N ARG A 241 -15.50 -27.83 19.71
CA ARG A 241 -14.94 -28.85 18.80
C ARG A 241 -15.44 -28.67 17.37
N LEU A 242 -16.72 -28.34 17.21
CA LEU A 242 -17.34 -28.13 15.91
C LEU A 242 -16.74 -26.91 15.19
N LEU A 243 -16.59 -25.77 15.88
CA LEU A 243 -15.96 -24.58 15.36
C LEU A 243 -14.50 -24.84 14.96
N LEU A 244 -13.72 -25.51 15.82
CA LEU A 244 -12.32 -25.83 15.54
C LEU A 244 -12.17 -26.78 14.34
N SER A 245 -13.05 -27.78 14.22
CA SER A 245 -13.05 -28.69 13.05
C SER A 245 -13.32 -27.96 11.73
N HIS A 246 -14.00 -26.81 11.76
CA HIS A 246 -14.27 -25.95 10.61
C HIS A 246 -13.26 -24.80 10.46
N GLY A 247 -12.15 -24.81 11.20
CA GLY A 247 -11.05 -23.85 11.05
C GLY A 247 -11.18 -22.59 11.90
N ALA A 248 -11.89 -22.64 13.03
CA ALA A 248 -11.86 -21.57 14.01
C ALA A 248 -10.45 -21.34 14.55
N ASP A 249 -10.06 -20.08 14.67
CA ASP A 249 -8.73 -19.67 15.07
C ASP A 249 -8.70 -19.22 16.54
N PRO A 250 -8.05 -19.97 17.44
CA PRO A 250 -7.96 -19.63 18.85
C PRO A 250 -6.93 -18.54 19.15
N THR A 251 -6.20 -18.03 18.15
CA THR A 251 -5.18 -16.98 18.32
C THR A 251 -5.72 -15.57 18.09
N VAL A 252 -6.98 -15.42 17.65
CA VAL A 252 -7.58 -14.11 17.39
C VAL A 252 -7.80 -13.38 18.71
N GLU A 253 -7.29 -12.15 18.80
CA GLU A 253 -7.45 -11.29 19.96
C GLU A 253 -8.67 -10.37 19.82
N ASP A 254 -9.37 -10.15 20.93
CA ASP A 254 -10.40 -9.12 21.02
C ASP A 254 -9.79 -7.69 21.07
N ARG A 255 -10.64 -6.66 21.13
CA ARG A 255 -10.14 -5.26 21.25
C ARG A 255 -9.41 -4.94 22.56
N ARG A 256 -9.38 -5.87 23.52
CA ARG A 256 -8.65 -5.75 24.78
C ARG A 256 -7.31 -6.51 24.73
N GLY A 257 -7.01 -7.21 23.64
CA GLY A 257 -5.83 -8.05 23.49
C GLY A 257 -5.96 -9.42 24.18
N LEU A 258 -7.19 -9.88 24.43
CA LEU A 258 -7.45 -11.18 25.07
C LEU A 258 -7.88 -12.20 24.02
N THR A 259 -7.37 -13.42 24.16
CA THR A 259 -7.68 -14.57 23.30
C THR A 259 -8.84 -15.39 23.88
N PRO A 260 -9.48 -16.28 23.11
CA PRO A 260 -10.46 -17.23 23.62
C PRO A 260 -9.96 -18.07 24.80
N VAL A 261 -8.66 -18.39 24.82
CA VAL A 261 -8.03 -19.19 25.89
C VAL A 261 -8.13 -18.47 27.24
N ASP A 262 -8.06 -17.15 27.25
CA ASP A 262 -8.11 -16.33 28.47
C ASP A 262 -9.51 -16.31 29.11
N TYR A 263 -10.55 -16.59 28.34
CA TYR A 263 -11.94 -16.66 28.81
C TYR A 263 -12.32 -18.06 29.34
N CYS A 264 -11.42 -19.05 29.27
CA CYS A 264 -11.70 -20.43 29.67
C CYS A 264 -11.79 -20.60 31.20
N THR A 265 -12.90 -21.14 31.66
CA THR A 265 -13.09 -21.64 33.03
C THR A 265 -12.60 -23.08 33.19
N ASN A 266 -12.81 -23.92 32.17
CA ASN A 266 -12.47 -25.34 32.18
C ASN A 266 -11.04 -25.60 31.66
N GLU A 267 -10.26 -26.41 32.39
CA GLU A 267 -8.89 -26.73 32.02
C GLU A 267 -8.79 -27.64 30.79
N ASP A 268 -9.74 -28.56 30.59
CA ASP A 268 -9.75 -29.45 29.43
C ASP A 268 -9.92 -28.68 28.11
N VAL A 269 -10.80 -27.67 28.13
CA VAL A 269 -11.03 -26.75 27.01
C VAL A 269 -9.79 -25.91 26.75
N ARG A 270 -9.13 -25.45 27.82
CA ARG A 270 -7.91 -24.66 27.73
C ARG A 270 -6.78 -25.45 27.05
N ILE A 271 -6.58 -26.71 27.42
CA ILE A 271 -5.58 -27.59 26.77
C ILE A 271 -5.93 -27.77 25.29
N LEU A 272 -7.20 -28.09 24.98
CA LEU A 272 -7.66 -28.31 23.62
C LEU A 272 -7.44 -27.08 22.71
N LEU A 273 -7.71 -25.88 23.21
CA LEU A 273 -7.49 -24.65 22.46
C LEU A 273 -6.01 -24.33 22.28
N LYS A 274 -5.15 -24.59 23.27
CA LYS A 274 -3.70 -24.43 23.15
C LYS A 274 -3.12 -25.37 22.10
N ASP A 275 -3.57 -26.62 22.06
CA ASP A 275 -3.14 -27.59 21.05
C ASP A 275 -3.54 -27.13 19.65
N HIS A 276 -4.77 -26.61 19.48
CA HIS A 276 -5.21 -26.07 18.20
C HIS A 276 -4.51 -24.76 17.85
N ALA A 277 -4.18 -23.91 18.82
CA ALA A 277 -3.41 -22.68 18.60
C ALA A 277 -2.03 -23.02 18.03
N ALA A 278 -1.35 -24.00 18.61
CA ALA A 278 -0.06 -24.49 18.11
C ALA A 278 -0.18 -25.05 16.67
N GLN A 279 -1.26 -25.78 16.36
CA GLN A 279 -1.52 -26.28 15.00
C GLN A 279 -1.83 -25.17 14.00
N VAL A 280 -2.57 -24.14 14.41
CA VAL A 280 -2.88 -22.99 13.54
C VAL A 280 -1.61 -22.19 13.29
N GLU A 281 -0.79 -21.98 14.31
CA GLU A 281 0.50 -21.31 14.17
C GLU A 281 1.44 -22.10 13.25
N SER A 282 1.54 -23.42 13.41
CA SER A 282 2.36 -24.26 12.52
C SER A 282 1.86 -24.20 11.07
N ARG A 283 0.55 -24.30 10.83
CA ARG A 283 -0.04 -24.15 9.48
C ARG A 283 0.19 -22.77 8.90
N ARG A 284 0.08 -21.71 9.70
CA ARG A 284 0.36 -20.33 9.26
C ARG A 284 1.83 -20.20 8.84
N LEU A 285 2.75 -20.75 9.63
CA LEU A 285 4.18 -20.75 9.31
C LEU A 285 4.45 -21.55 8.03
N GLU A 286 3.87 -22.75 7.90
CA GLU A 286 3.97 -23.58 6.69
C GLU A 286 3.43 -22.85 5.46
N ALA A 287 2.25 -22.24 5.55
CA ALA A 287 1.66 -21.46 4.46
C ALA A 287 2.53 -20.26 4.07
N GLN A 288 3.13 -19.57 5.06
CA GLN A 288 4.09 -18.50 4.79
C GLN A 288 5.34 -19.03 4.09
N LEU A 289 5.85 -20.19 4.49
CA LEU A 289 7.01 -20.84 3.84
C LEU A 289 6.67 -21.29 2.41
N GLU A 290 5.48 -21.84 2.17
CA GLU A 290 5.02 -22.19 0.84
C GLU A 290 4.85 -20.97 -0.07
N GLU A 291 4.32 -19.86 0.46
CA GLU A 291 4.23 -18.60 -0.27
C GLU A 291 5.62 -18.09 -0.69
N ARG A 292 6.60 -18.18 0.22
CA ARG A 292 8.00 -17.83 -0.05
C ARG A 292 8.64 -18.74 -1.09
N LYS A 293 8.33 -20.04 -1.09
CA LYS A 293 8.79 -20.99 -2.14
C LYS A 293 8.19 -20.64 -3.49
N ARG A 294 6.91 -20.25 -3.52
CA ARG A 294 6.20 -19.91 -4.76
C ARG A 294 6.73 -18.63 -5.40
N PHE A 295 7.12 -17.65 -4.59
CA PHE A 295 7.65 -16.37 -5.05
C PHE A 295 8.93 -16.01 -4.30
N PRO A 296 10.10 -16.42 -4.81
CA PRO A 296 11.38 -16.14 -4.19
C PRO A 296 11.63 -14.63 -4.00
N LEU A 297 12.35 -14.29 -2.92
CA LEU A 297 12.71 -12.92 -2.58
C LEU A 297 13.41 -12.19 -3.74
N GLU A 298 14.31 -12.88 -4.44
CA GLU A 298 15.05 -12.35 -5.59
C GLU A 298 14.11 -11.86 -6.69
N GLN A 299 13.06 -12.62 -7.00
CA GLN A 299 12.10 -12.26 -8.03
C GLN A 299 11.32 -11.00 -7.65
N ARG A 300 10.90 -10.89 -6.38
CA ARG A 300 10.21 -9.69 -5.85
C ARG A 300 11.11 -8.45 -5.91
N LEU A 301 12.41 -8.62 -5.64
CA LEU A 301 13.38 -7.53 -5.72
C LEU A 301 13.63 -7.10 -7.17
N ARG A 302 13.77 -8.06 -8.11
CA ARG A 302 13.94 -7.81 -9.55
C ARG A 302 12.77 -7.07 -10.21
N GLU A 303 11.55 -7.22 -9.69
CA GLU A 303 10.39 -6.47 -10.20
C GLU A 303 10.53 -4.95 -10.01
N ARG A 304 11.29 -4.52 -9.00
CA ARG A 304 11.42 -3.10 -8.64
C ARG A 304 12.80 -2.52 -8.91
N ILE A 305 13.84 -3.34 -8.81
CA ILE A 305 15.23 -2.95 -8.98
C ILE A 305 15.69 -3.39 -10.37
N VAL A 306 16.25 -2.45 -11.12
CA VAL A 306 16.79 -2.72 -12.46
C VAL A 306 18.24 -3.15 -12.30
N GLY A 307 18.57 -4.32 -12.82
CA GLY A 307 19.92 -4.89 -12.75
C GLY A 307 20.36 -5.29 -11.35
N GLN A 308 21.67 -5.29 -11.13
CA GLN A 308 22.31 -5.61 -9.84
C GLN A 308 22.02 -7.03 -9.33
N ASP A 309 21.94 -8.00 -10.23
CA ASP A 309 21.59 -9.40 -9.89
C ASP A 309 22.54 -10.02 -8.86
N GLY A 310 23.83 -9.75 -8.94
CA GLY A 310 24.81 -10.23 -7.95
C GLY A 310 24.52 -9.68 -6.54
N ALA A 311 24.13 -8.40 -6.44
CA ALA A 311 23.79 -7.78 -5.17
C ALA A 311 22.49 -8.35 -4.59
N ILE A 312 21.45 -8.46 -5.43
CA ILE A 312 20.15 -9.05 -5.06
C ILE A 312 20.33 -10.48 -4.57
N THR A 313 21.08 -11.30 -5.29
CA THR A 313 21.28 -12.72 -4.97
C THR A 313 22.03 -12.90 -3.65
N THR A 314 23.10 -12.13 -3.44
CA THR A 314 23.89 -12.18 -2.21
C THR A 314 23.04 -11.77 -0.99
N THR A 315 22.30 -10.66 -1.11
CA THR A 315 21.46 -10.18 -0.01
C THR A 315 20.27 -11.11 0.26
N ALA A 316 19.61 -11.61 -0.78
CA ALA A 316 18.50 -12.54 -0.63
C ALA A 316 18.95 -13.88 -0.02
N ALA A 317 20.13 -14.39 -0.38
CA ALA A 317 20.70 -15.60 0.22
C ALA A 317 20.97 -15.43 1.72
N ALA A 318 21.51 -14.29 2.14
CA ALA A 318 21.75 -13.99 3.55
C ALA A 318 20.45 -13.85 4.36
N ILE A 319 19.45 -13.14 3.82
CA ILE A 319 18.13 -13.02 4.45
C ILE A 319 17.45 -14.38 4.55
N ARG A 320 17.52 -15.20 3.48
CA ARG A 320 16.96 -16.56 3.49
C ARG A 320 17.61 -17.44 4.56
N ARG A 321 18.94 -17.38 4.72
CA ARG A 321 19.64 -18.10 5.79
C ARG A 321 19.10 -17.68 7.16
N ARG A 322 18.93 -16.38 7.39
CA ARG A 322 18.37 -15.83 8.64
C ARG A 322 16.94 -16.30 8.90
N GLU A 323 16.06 -16.17 7.91
CA GLU A 323 14.64 -16.56 8.04
C GLU A 323 14.44 -18.05 8.29
N LEU A 324 15.35 -18.89 7.81
CA LEU A 324 15.31 -20.34 7.98
C LEU A 324 16.10 -20.83 9.21
N GLY A 325 16.66 -19.93 10.01
CA GLY A 325 17.41 -20.28 11.23
C GLY A 325 18.80 -20.87 10.98
N TRP A 326 19.40 -20.65 9.81
CA TRP A 326 20.78 -21.06 9.48
C TRP A 326 21.80 -19.93 9.72
N ALA A 327 21.40 -18.87 10.41
CA ALA A 327 22.27 -17.75 10.80
C ALA A 327 22.40 -17.71 12.32
N ASP A 328 23.41 -17.00 12.80
CA ASP A 328 23.64 -16.82 14.24
C ASP A 328 22.55 -15.95 14.86
N ASP A 329 21.82 -16.49 15.85
CA ASP A 329 20.73 -15.80 16.55
C ASP A 329 21.20 -14.75 17.56
N ASP A 330 22.46 -14.78 17.97
CA ASP A 330 23.01 -13.84 18.94
C ASP A 330 23.42 -12.50 18.32
N HIS A 331 23.75 -12.49 17.03
CA HIS A 331 24.20 -11.31 16.31
C HIS A 331 23.19 -10.87 15.24
N PRO A 332 23.01 -9.57 15.01
CA PRO A 332 22.14 -9.07 13.95
C PRO A 332 22.78 -9.26 12.56
N LEU A 333 21.96 -9.22 11.52
CA LEU A 333 22.44 -9.34 10.13
C LEU A 333 22.93 -7.98 9.63
N VAL A 334 24.21 -7.88 9.30
CA VAL A 334 24.91 -6.65 8.91
C VAL A 334 25.44 -6.76 7.48
N PHE A 335 25.03 -5.83 6.62
CA PHE A 335 25.47 -5.69 5.24
C PHE A 335 26.30 -4.43 5.05
N LEU A 336 27.33 -4.51 4.20
CA LEU A 336 28.03 -3.34 3.67
C LEU A 336 27.87 -3.27 2.15
N PHE A 337 27.12 -2.28 1.69
CA PHE A 337 26.85 -2.02 0.28
C PHE A 337 27.89 -1.05 -0.29
N LEU A 338 28.68 -1.53 -1.25
CA LEU A 338 29.77 -0.81 -1.89
C LEU A 338 29.45 -0.54 -3.35
N GLY A 339 29.79 0.65 -3.85
CA GLY A 339 29.61 1.02 -5.25
C GLY A 339 29.44 2.52 -5.45
N SER A 340 29.27 2.97 -6.69
CA SER A 340 29.12 4.40 -7.00
C SER A 340 27.81 5.00 -6.44
N SER A 341 27.73 6.33 -6.41
CA SER A 341 26.51 7.02 -5.98
C SER A 341 25.39 6.79 -6.98
N GLY A 342 24.14 6.69 -6.49
CA GLY A 342 22.97 6.57 -7.36
C GLY A 342 22.81 5.23 -8.09
N ILE A 343 23.53 4.19 -7.69
CA ILE A 343 23.50 2.87 -8.36
C ILE A 343 22.41 1.91 -7.86
N GLY A 344 21.70 2.27 -6.79
CA GLY A 344 20.60 1.47 -6.24
C GLY A 344 20.81 0.90 -4.84
N LYS A 345 21.94 1.19 -4.17
CA LYS A 345 22.23 0.75 -2.78
C LYS A 345 21.09 1.04 -1.80
N THR A 346 20.68 2.30 -1.75
CA THR A 346 19.60 2.81 -0.90
C THR A 346 18.24 2.21 -1.28
N GLU A 347 18.04 1.93 -2.56
CA GLU A 347 16.78 1.38 -3.07
C GLU A 347 16.63 -0.10 -2.71
N LEU A 348 17.71 -0.89 -2.80
CA LEU A 348 17.72 -2.27 -2.34
C LEU A 348 17.33 -2.38 -0.86
N ALA A 349 17.89 -1.53 0.00
CA ALA A 349 17.55 -1.50 1.43
C ALA A 349 16.06 -1.20 1.67
N LYS A 350 15.48 -0.24 0.92
CA LYS A 350 14.04 0.07 1.01
C LYS A 350 13.17 -1.11 0.57
N GLN A 351 13.56 -1.81 -0.50
CA GLN A 351 12.79 -2.95 -0.99
C GLN A 351 12.86 -4.14 -0.03
N ILE A 352 13.99 -4.35 0.65
CA ILE A 352 14.10 -5.35 1.73
C ILE A 352 13.15 -5.01 2.88
N ALA A 353 13.13 -3.74 3.31
CA ALA A 353 12.23 -3.30 4.36
C ALA A 353 10.75 -3.46 3.98
N HIS A 354 10.40 -3.14 2.73
CA HIS A 354 9.06 -3.35 2.21
C HIS A 354 8.69 -4.83 2.10
N TYR A 355 9.65 -5.71 1.81
CA TYR A 355 9.40 -7.16 1.81
C TYR A 355 9.13 -7.69 3.24
N MET A 356 9.94 -7.30 4.22
CA MET A 356 9.82 -7.79 5.60
C MET A 356 8.61 -7.22 6.33
N HIS A 357 8.37 -5.91 6.19
CA HIS A 357 7.40 -5.17 6.99
C HIS A 357 6.16 -4.74 6.19
N LYS A 358 6.06 -5.12 4.91
CA LYS A 358 4.96 -4.78 4.00
C LYS A 358 4.70 -3.27 3.97
N ASP A 359 3.57 -2.84 4.53
CA ASP A 359 3.12 -1.43 4.54
C ASP A 359 3.50 -0.67 5.82
N ASN A 360 4.21 -1.30 6.76
CA ASN A 360 4.63 -0.64 7.98
C ASN A 360 5.80 0.31 7.73
N SER A 361 5.51 1.62 7.67
CA SER A 361 6.51 2.67 7.48
C SER A 361 7.57 2.73 8.58
N LYS A 362 7.27 2.21 9.78
CA LYS A 362 8.21 2.17 10.91
C LYS A 362 9.27 1.08 10.77
N GLY A 363 9.06 0.11 9.88
CA GLY A 363 10.00 -0.99 9.62
C GLY A 363 11.23 -0.59 8.82
N PHE A 364 11.29 0.65 8.31
CA PHE A 364 12.45 1.20 7.61
C PHE A 364 12.98 2.44 8.34
N ILE A 365 14.21 2.37 8.85
CA ILE A 365 14.89 3.46 9.53
C ILE A 365 16.05 3.90 8.64
N ARG A 366 16.08 5.17 8.22
CA ARG A 366 17.20 5.74 7.46
C ARG A 366 17.91 6.80 8.30
N LEU A 367 19.23 6.68 8.38
CA LEU A 367 20.11 7.64 9.03
C LEU A 367 21.20 8.05 8.05
N ASP A 368 21.34 9.35 7.81
CA ASP A 368 22.41 9.90 6.99
C ASP A 368 23.65 10.10 7.87
N MET A 369 24.71 9.33 7.61
CA MET A 369 25.94 9.41 8.41
C MET A 369 26.73 10.69 8.17
N SER A 370 26.39 11.46 7.12
CA SER A 370 26.91 12.81 6.92
C SER A 370 26.47 13.78 8.03
N GLU A 371 25.37 13.51 8.74
CA GLU A 371 24.91 14.30 9.90
C GLU A 371 25.62 13.92 11.22
N TYR A 372 26.58 13.00 11.17
CA TYR A 372 27.32 12.49 12.34
C TYR A 372 28.83 12.58 12.12
N GLN A 373 29.28 13.67 11.50
CA GLN A 373 30.71 13.93 11.23
C GLN A 373 31.45 14.39 12.50
N GLU A 374 30.73 15.01 13.43
CA GLU A 374 31.31 15.59 14.64
C GLU A 374 31.07 14.72 15.88
N LYS A 375 32.01 14.77 16.83
CA LYS A 375 31.95 13.94 18.06
C LYS A 375 30.68 14.15 18.89
N HIS A 376 30.18 15.38 18.97
CA HIS A 376 29.00 15.71 19.78
C HIS A 376 27.68 15.25 19.13
N GLU A 377 27.69 14.88 17.85
CA GLU A 377 26.51 14.39 17.12
C GLU A 377 26.20 12.92 17.44
N VAL A 378 27.18 12.18 17.96
CA VAL A 378 26.99 10.80 18.46
C VAL A 378 25.87 10.73 19.50
N ALA A 379 25.76 11.76 20.35
CA ALA A 379 24.69 11.86 21.34
C ALA A 379 23.29 11.93 20.71
N LYS A 380 23.14 12.43 19.47
CA LYS A 380 21.85 12.43 18.76
C LYS A 380 21.41 11.01 18.39
N LEU A 381 22.35 10.09 18.16
CA LEU A 381 22.07 8.71 17.75
C LEU A 381 21.48 7.90 18.92
N ILE A 382 22.11 8.01 20.09
CA ILE A 382 21.87 7.16 21.27
C ILE A 382 21.04 7.88 22.34
N GLY A 383 21.15 9.21 22.43
CA GLY A 383 20.58 10.04 23.49
C GLY A 383 21.68 10.76 24.28
N SER A 384 21.40 11.98 24.74
CA SER A 384 22.28 12.71 25.64
C SER A 384 22.30 12.05 27.02
N PRO A 385 23.44 12.02 27.73
CA PRO A 385 23.52 11.49 29.09
C PRO A 385 22.76 12.37 30.11
N PRO A 386 22.45 11.85 31.31
CA PRO A 386 21.74 12.58 32.36
C PRO A 386 22.43 13.89 32.73
N GLY A 387 21.65 14.98 32.73
CA GLY A 387 22.14 16.32 33.06
C GLY A 387 22.54 17.19 31.86
N TYR A 388 22.44 16.68 30.62
CA TYR A 388 22.66 17.46 29.39
C TYR A 388 21.33 17.83 28.71
N VAL A 389 21.32 18.91 27.94
CA VAL A 389 20.14 19.34 27.17
C VAL A 389 19.75 18.24 26.18
N GLY A 390 18.45 17.91 26.16
CA GLY A 390 17.92 16.83 25.33
C GLY A 390 17.92 15.45 25.99
N HIS A 391 18.34 15.32 27.24
CA HIS A 391 18.32 14.04 27.97
C HIS A 391 16.91 13.41 28.06
N ASP A 392 15.84 14.21 28.08
CA ASP A 392 14.48 13.68 28.18
C ASP A 392 13.96 13.08 26.86
N GLN A 393 14.65 13.36 25.74
CA GLN A 393 14.39 12.75 24.43
C GLN A 393 15.40 11.62 24.22
N GLY A 394 14.91 10.38 24.06
CA GLY A 394 15.79 9.25 23.72
C GLY A 394 16.49 9.45 22.38
N GLY A 395 17.48 8.61 22.10
CA GLY A 395 18.22 8.64 20.83
C GLY A 395 17.35 8.43 19.60
N GLN A 396 17.76 9.03 18.47
CA GLN A 396 17.05 8.87 17.20
C GLN A 396 16.99 7.43 16.70
N LEU A 397 17.99 6.61 17.02
CA LEU A 397 18.03 5.20 16.66
C LEU A 397 17.36 4.33 17.75
N THR A 398 17.64 4.61 19.02
CA THR A 398 17.11 3.82 20.15
C THR A 398 15.60 3.89 20.24
N GLU A 399 14.98 5.07 20.08
CA GLU A 399 13.51 5.20 20.10
C GLU A 399 12.86 4.45 18.93
N ARG A 400 13.41 4.59 17.72
CA ARG A 400 12.83 3.92 16.54
C ARG A 400 12.98 2.39 16.60
N LEU A 401 14.12 1.89 17.10
CA LEU A 401 14.31 0.46 17.34
C LEU A 401 13.45 -0.06 18.49
N ARG A 402 13.09 0.78 19.46
CA ARG A 402 12.14 0.40 20.52
C ARG A 402 10.73 0.24 19.97
N GLU A 403 10.32 1.06 19.00
CA GLU A 403 9.05 0.90 18.30
C GLU A 403 9.04 -0.34 17.37
N CYS A 404 10.16 -0.64 16.72
CA CYS A 404 10.29 -1.80 15.82
C CYS A 404 11.67 -2.47 15.96
N PRO A 405 11.79 -3.50 16.83
CA PRO A 405 13.07 -4.19 17.09
C PRO A 405 13.64 -4.99 15.91
N ALA A 406 12.78 -5.35 14.94
CA ALA A 406 13.14 -6.10 13.74
C ALA A 406 13.22 -5.20 12.48
N ALA A 407 13.36 -3.88 12.66
CA ALA A 407 13.43 -2.93 11.54
C ALA A 407 14.66 -3.16 10.66
N VAL A 408 14.56 -2.71 9.40
CA VAL A 408 15.71 -2.55 8.51
C VAL A 408 16.28 -1.15 8.72
N VAL A 409 17.51 -1.08 9.23
CA VAL A 409 18.22 0.16 9.54
C VAL A 409 19.25 0.42 8.46
N LEU A 410 19.11 1.54 7.76
CA LEU A 410 20.03 1.99 6.73
C LEU A 410 20.92 3.12 7.26
N PHE A 411 22.22 2.86 7.33
CA PHE A 411 23.28 3.84 7.55
C PHE A 411 23.82 4.30 6.19
N ASP A 412 23.34 5.44 5.71
CA ASP A 412 23.71 6.02 4.41
C ASP A 412 25.08 6.71 4.53
N GLU A 413 25.97 6.52 3.56
CA GLU A 413 27.31 7.15 3.50
C GLU A 413 28.18 6.98 4.77
N VAL A 414 28.29 5.75 5.28
CA VAL A 414 28.99 5.43 6.54
C VAL A 414 30.48 5.82 6.55
N ASP A 415 31.09 5.99 5.38
CA ASP A 415 32.45 6.50 5.25
C ASP A 415 32.62 7.94 5.76
N LYS A 416 31.54 8.71 5.87
CA LYS A 416 31.60 10.08 6.39
C LYS A 416 31.41 10.17 7.91
N ALA A 417 31.06 9.06 8.57
CA ALA A 417 30.79 9.05 10.00
C ALA A 417 32.04 9.33 10.84
N HIS A 418 31.86 10.00 11.98
CA HIS A 418 32.91 10.13 12.99
C HIS A 418 33.30 8.74 13.55
N PRO A 419 34.60 8.49 13.86
CA PRO A 419 35.03 7.22 14.44
C PRO A 419 34.28 6.82 15.72
N ASP A 420 33.85 7.75 16.56
CA ASP A 420 33.10 7.41 17.78
C ASP A 420 31.72 6.79 17.48
N VAL A 421 31.08 7.14 16.36
CA VAL A 421 29.83 6.51 15.90
C VAL A 421 30.09 5.03 15.58
N LEU A 422 31.17 4.76 14.86
CA LEU A 422 31.54 3.39 14.47
C LEU A 422 31.83 2.52 15.70
N THR A 423 32.36 3.08 16.78
CA THR A 423 32.56 2.37 18.05
C THR A 423 31.23 1.93 18.66
N THR A 424 30.22 2.81 18.65
CA THR A 424 28.86 2.45 19.09
C THR A 424 28.25 1.37 18.20
N LEU A 425 28.42 1.47 16.88
CA LEU A 425 27.91 0.46 15.94
C LEU A 425 28.60 -0.89 16.14
N LEU A 426 29.88 -0.92 16.51
CA LEU A 426 30.59 -2.14 16.87
C LEU A 426 29.90 -2.87 18.02
N GLN A 427 29.59 -2.15 19.11
CA GLN A 427 28.85 -2.74 20.23
C GLN A 427 27.49 -3.29 19.79
N LEU A 428 26.79 -2.57 18.92
CA LEU A 428 25.50 -2.97 18.39
C LEU A 428 25.58 -4.27 17.58
N PHE A 429 26.59 -4.40 16.71
CA PHE A 429 26.80 -5.58 15.87
C PHE A 429 27.32 -6.78 16.68
N ASP A 430 28.01 -6.54 17.79
CA ASP A 430 28.56 -7.57 18.66
C ASP A 430 27.53 -8.14 19.63
N GLU A 431 26.76 -7.28 20.29
CA GLU A 431 25.89 -7.69 21.39
C GLU A 431 24.41 -7.78 20.97
N GLY A 432 24.08 -7.29 19.77
CA GLY A 432 22.70 -7.17 19.30
C GLY A 432 21.84 -6.28 20.20
N ARG A 433 22.45 -5.35 20.93
CA ARG A 433 21.79 -4.44 21.86
C ARG A 433 22.39 -3.03 21.80
N LEU A 434 21.55 -2.04 22.06
CA LEU A 434 21.95 -0.64 22.15
C LEU A 434 21.44 -0.04 23.46
N THR A 435 22.31 0.61 24.22
CA THR A 435 21.95 1.28 25.47
C THR A 435 21.83 2.78 25.23
N ASP A 436 20.66 3.35 25.51
CA ASP A 436 20.39 4.79 25.42
C ASP A 436 21.21 5.59 26.46
N GLY A 437 21.35 6.90 26.28
CA GLY A 437 21.95 7.81 27.26
C GLY A 437 21.30 7.73 28.65
N GLN A 438 20.01 7.35 28.73
CA GLN A 438 19.29 7.10 29.98
C GLN A 438 19.59 5.73 30.64
N GLY A 439 20.42 4.89 30.04
CA GLY A 439 20.70 3.52 30.53
C GLY A 439 19.63 2.49 30.15
N LYS A 440 18.69 2.82 29.26
CA LYS A 440 17.68 1.88 28.75
C LYS A 440 18.24 1.07 27.58
N THR A 441 18.25 -0.26 27.72
CA THR A 441 18.76 -1.16 26.67
C THR A 441 17.64 -1.61 25.73
N VAL A 442 17.92 -1.57 24.42
CA VAL A 442 17.04 -2.08 23.37
C VAL A 442 17.72 -3.29 22.70
N HIS A 443 17.02 -4.42 22.64
CA HIS A 443 17.48 -5.63 21.96
C HIS A 443 17.02 -5.61 20.50
N CYS A 444 17.94 -5.78 19.56
CA CYS A 444 17.70 -5.65 18.12
C CYS A 444 18.42 -6.77 17.34
N LYS A 445 18.55 -7.96 17.94
CA LYS A 445 19.10 -9.16 17.30
C LYS A 445 18.40 -9.54 15.99
N GLN A 446 17.11 -9.22 15.85
CA GLN A 446 16.32 -9.50 14.65
C GLN A 446 16.36 -8.36 13.61
N ALA A 447 16.99 -7.23 13.92
CA ALA A 447 17.13 -6.13 12.97
C ALA A 447 18.12 -6.49 11.86
N ILE A 448 17.91 -5.88 10.69
CA ILE A 448 18.86 -5.94 9.57
C ILE A 448 19.51 -4.57 9.45
N PHE A 449 20.84 -4.54 9.57
CA PHE A 449 21.62 -3.32 9.40
C PHE A 449 22.23 -3.31 8.00
N VAL A 450 21.96 -2.25 7.25
CA VAL A 450 22.52 -2.01 5.93
C VAL A 450 23.36 -0.74 6.01
N MET A 451 24.65 -0.87 5.76
CA MET A 451 25.55 0.27 5.61
C MET A 451 25.80 0.50 4.13
N THR A 452 25.85 1.75 3.70
CA THR A 452 26.27 2.07 2.33
C THR A 452 27.53 2.91 2.37
N SER A 453 28.43 2.65 1.43
CA SER A 453 29.64 3.45 1.25
C SER A 453 29.98 3.63 -0.22
N ASN A 454 30.61 4.76 -0.53
CA ASN A 454 31.18 5.04 -1.84
C ASN A 454 32.69 4.72 -1.90
N LEU A 455 33.27 4.14 -0.85
CA LEU A 455 34.66 3.68 -0.84
C LEU A 455 34.91 2.62 -1.91
N ALA A 456 36.12 2.65 -2.47
CA ALA A 456 36.57 1.77 -3.56
C ALA A 456 35.67 1.80 -4.82
N SER A 457 34.81 2.81 -4.98
CA SER A 457 33.82 2.82 -6.06
C SER A 457 34.46 2.97 -7.44
N ASP A 458 35.56 3.71 -7.57
CA ASP A 458 36.28 3.89 -8.83
C ASP A 458 36.99 2.60 -9.26
N GLU A 459 37.60 1.88 -8.30
CA GLU A 459 38.24 0.59 -8.52
C GLU A 459 37.22 -0.49 -8.89
N ILE A 460 36.11 -0.56 -8.16
CA ILE A 460 35.00 -1.49 -8.45
C ILE A 460 34.44 -1.22 -9.84
N ALA A 461 34.21 0.07 -10.18
CA ALA A 461 33.66 0.44 -11.46
C ALA A 461 34.60 0.13 -12.64
N SER A 462 35.90 0.44 -12.50
CA SER A 462 36.89 0.16 -13.54
C SER A 462 37.06 -1.34 -13.79
N HIS A 463 37.15 -2.14 -12.72
CA HIS A 463 37.22 -3.60 -12.82
C HIS A 463 35.95 -4.21 -13.43
N ALA A 464 34.77 -3.73 -13.05
CA ALA A 464 33.51 -4.19 -13.63
C ALA A 464 33.40 -3.89 -15.14
N LEU A 465 33.84 -2.69 -15.56
CA LEU A 465 33.88 -2.32 -16.98
C LEU A 465 34.88 -3.17 -17.75
N GLN A 466 36.01 -3.54 -17.14
CA GLN A 466 36.98 -4.46 -17.73
C GLN A 466 36.36 -5.85 -17.95
N LEU A 467 35.75 -6.44 -16.90
CA LEU A 467 35.09 -7.74 -17.00
C LEU A 467 34.01 -7.78 -18.08
N ARG A 468 33.24 -6.68 -18.23
CA ARG A 468 32.25 -6.56 -19.32
C ARG A 468 32.89 -6.57 -20.71
N ARG A 469 33.99 -5.86 -20.88
CA ARG A 469 34.70 -5.82 -22.18
C ARG A 469 35.26 -7.19 -22.53
N GLU A 470 35.85 -7.87 -21.56
CA GLU A 470 36.38 -9.23 -21.73
C GLU A 470 35.25 -10.22 -22.07
N ALA A 471 34.12 -10.15 -21.36
CA ALA A 471 32.94 -10.97 -21.66
C ALA A 471 32.35 -10.68 -23.06
N ALA A 472 32.28 -9.41 -23.46
CA ALA A 472 31.80 -9.02 -24.79
C ALA A 472 32.74 -9.50 -25.91
N GLN A 473 34.06 -9.44 -25.69
CA GLN A 473 35.06 -9.97 -26.63
C GLN A 473 34.93 -11.50 -26.75
N ALA A 474 34.87 -12.20 -25.61
CA ALA A 474 34.67 -13.65 -25.60
C ALA A 474 33.36 -14.06 -26.30
N ALA A 475 32.28 -13.31 -26.13
CA ALA A 475 31.02 -13.57 -26.83
C ALA A 475 31.12 -13.40 -28.36
N GLN A 476 31.92 -12.44 -28.84
CA GLN A 476 32.19 -12.25 -30.28
C GLN A 476 32.99 -13.41 -30.87
N ASP A 477 33.90 -14.00 -30.09
CA ASP A 477 34.68 -15.17 -30.49
C ASP A 477 33.84 -16.48 -30.54
N TYR A 478 32.70 -16.52 -29.85
CA TYR A 478 31.82 -17.71 -29.66
C TYR A 478 30.58 -17.75 -30.55
N HIS A 479 30.56 -17.05 -31.69
CA HIS A 479 29.41 -16.83 -32.59
C HIS A 479 28.68 -18.07 -33.20
N HIS A 480 28.81 -19.28 -32.63
CA HIS A 480 28.23 -20.52 -33.16
C HIS A 480 27.12 -21.21 -32.32
N SER A 481 26.81 -20.76 -31.09
CA SER A 481 25.70 -21.32 -30.29
C SER A 481 24.64 -20.27 -29.99
N GLN A 482 23.38 -20.56 -30.31
CA GLN A 482 22.19 -19.70 -30.24
C GLN A 482 21.72 -19.33 -28.82
N THR A 483 22.62 -19.18 -27.86
CA THR A 483 22.29 -18.84 -26.47
C THR A 483 22.86 -17.46 -26.19
N GLU A 484 21.99 -16.47 -25.95
CA GLU A 484 22.40 -15.16 -25.42
C GLU A 484 23.18 -15.40 -24.12
N PRO A 485 24.46 -14.97 -24.01
CA PRO A 485 25.20 -15.12 -22.77
C PRO A 485 24.53 -14.28 -21.69
N GLU A 486 24.11 -14.90 -20.59
CA GLU A 486 23.71 -14.14 -19.41
C GLU A 486 24.93 -13.32 -18.95
N GLU A 487 24.81 -11.99 -18.94
CA GLU A 487 25.85 -11.06 -18.46
C GLU A 487 25.97 -11.11 -16.92
N HIS A 488 26.10 -12.31 -16.34
CA HIS A 488 26.30 -12.46 -14.90
C HIS A 488 27.77 -12.23 -14.57
N ILE A 489 28.06 -11.04 -14.04
CA ILE A 489 29.41 -10.61 -13.71
C ILE A 489 29.58 -10.66 -12.20
N GLU A 490 30.45 -11.55 -11.75
CA GLU A 490 30.86 -11.64 -10.35
C GLU A 490 32.24 -11.03 -10.15
N ILE A 491 32.40 -10.31 -9.05
CA ILE A 491 33.71 -9.84 -8.63
C ILE A 491 34.49 -11.02 -8.06
N SER A 492 35.66 -11.30 -8.66
CA SER A 492 36.60 -12.31 -8.19
C SER A 492 37.03 -12.07 -6.75
N ARG A 493 37.23 -13.16 -6.01
CA ARG A 493 37.74 -13.14 -4.63
C ARG A 493 39.06 -12.39 -4.52
N ASP A 494 39.97 -12.59 -5.48
CA ASP A 494 41.29 -11.94 -5.49
C ASP A 494 41.19 -10.41 -5.52
N PHE A 495 40.21 -9.86 -6.26
CA PHE A 495 40.00 -8.42 -6.31
C PHE A 495 39.47 -7.87 -4.98
N LYS A 496 38.57 -8.62 -4.33
CA LYS A 496 38.01 -8.24 -3.01
C LYS A 496 39.13 -8.15 -1.97
N GLU A 497 39.97 -9.18 -1.88
CA GLU A 497 41.04 -9.29 -0.87
C GLU A 497 42.22 -8.33 -1.14
N ARG A 498 42.62 -8.15 -2.40
CA ARG A 498 43.84 -7.37 -2.72
C ARG A 498 43.59 -5.88 -2.98
N VAL A 499 42.39 -5.50 -3.39
CA VAL A 499 42.09 -4.11 -3.77
C VAL A 499 41.10 -3.47 -2.79
N VAL A 500 39.95 -4.11 -2.57
CA VAL A 500 38.87 -3.48 -1.78
C VAL A 500 39.18 -3.51 -0.29
N GLU A 501 39.54 -4.66 0.28
CA GLU A 501 39.79 -4.79 1.71
C GLU A 501 40.86 -3.81 2.24
N PRO A 502 42.02 -3.61 1.58
CA PRO A 502 43.01 -2.63 2.04
C PRO A 502 42.47 -1.20 2.09
N ILE A 503 41.63 -0.80 1.13
CA ILE A 503 41.00 0.53 1.09
C ILE A 503 40.06 0.68 2.30
N LEU A 504 39.23 -0.33 2.57
CA LEU A 504 38.31 -0.31 3.70
C LEU A 504 39.06 -0.29 5.05
N LYS A 505 40.09 -1.12 5.21
CA LYS A 505 40.93 -1.15 6.42
C LYS A 505 41.62 0.19 6.67
N SER A 506 42.18 0.79 5.62
CA SER A 506 42.83 2.10 5.68
C SER A 506 41.85 3.20 6.14
N HIS A 507 40.62 3.17 5.65
CA HIS A 507 39.61 4.16 5.97
C HIS A 507 39.04 3.99 7.39
N PHE A 508 38.53 2.81 7.73
CA PHE A 508 37.87 2.57 9.02
C PHE A 508 38.86 2.44 10.18
N LYS A 509 40.13 2.10 9.92
CA LYS A 509 41.22 1.98 10.90
C LYS A 509 40.94 1.02 12.06
N ARG A 510 39.88 0.22 11.97
CA ARG A 510 39.40 -0.74 12.96
C ARG A 510 39.05 -2.02 12.25
N ASP A 511 40.00 -2.94 12.20
CA ASP A 511 39.81 -4.22 11.50
C ASP A 511 38.68 -5.04 12.14
N GLU A 512 38.46 -4.88 13.44
CA GLU A 512 37.34 -5.49 14.18
C GLU A 512 35.98 -5.11 13.57
N PHE A 513 35.83 -3.88 13.07
CA PHE A 513 34.57 -3.43 12.47
C PHE A 513 34.23 -4.24 11.21
N LEU A 514 35.22 -4.50 10.35
CA LEU A 514 35.02 -5.29 9.14
C LEU A 514 34.73 -6.76 9.45
N GLY A 515 35.31 -7.29 10.54
CA GLY A 515 35.07 -8.65 11.00
C GLY A 515 33.62 -8.91 11.49
N ARG A 516 32.84 -7.87 11.77
CA ARG A 516 31.44 -7.97 12.22
C ARG A 516 30.42 -7.85 11.09
N ILE A 517 30.88 -7.58 9.88
CA ILE A 517 30.02 -7.48 8.69
C ILE A 517 29.80 -8.90 8.15
N ASN A 518 28.54 -9.33 8.05
CA ASN A 518 28.23 -10.67 7.55
C ASN A 518 28.52 -10.80 6.05
N GLU A 519 28.11 -9.81 5.25
CA GLU A 519 28.26 -9.84 3.80
C GLU A 519 28.59 -8.44 3.24
N MET A 520 29.64 -8.37 2.43
CA MET A 520 29.97 -7.20 1.62
C MET A 520 29.35 -7.36 0.23
N VAL A 521 28.45 -6.45 -0.11
CA VAL A 521 27.65 -6.50 -1.34
C VAL A 521 28.14 -5.42 -2.31
N TYR A 522 28.49 -5.85 -3.51
CA TYR A 522 29.10 -5.01 -4.52
C TYR A 522 28.09 -4.63 -5.59
N PHE A 523 27.94 -3.33 -5.82
CA PHE A 523 27.08 -2.77 -6.86
C PHE A 523 27.94 -2.35 -8.04
N LEU A 524 27.59 -2.87 -9.21
CA LEU A 524 28.34 -2.67 -10.44
C LEU A 524 27.72 -1.56 -11.27
N PRO A 525 28.50 -0.80 -12.07
CA PRO A 525 27.97 0.13 -13.07
C PRO A 525 26.87 -0.51 -13.91
N PHE A 526 25.92 0.26 -14.43
CA PHE A 526 24.85 -0.31 -15.24
C PHE A 526 25.34 -0.73 -16.64
N SER A 527 24.85 -1.85 -17.17
CA SER A 527 25.06 -2.25 -18.56
C SER A 527 24.18 -1.41 -19.48
N ARG A 528 24.42 -1.49 -20.79
CA ARG A 528 23.63 -0.71 -21.76
C ARG A 528 22.15 -1.11 -21.76
N SER A 529 21.86 -2.40 -21.62
CA SER A 529 20.49 -2.91 -21.52
C SER A 529 19.81 -2.46 -20.22
N GLU A 530 20.52 -2.51 -19.08
CA GLU A 530 20.04 -2.00 -17.79
C GLU A 530 19.77 -0.49 -17.83
N LEU A 531 20.63 0.30 -18.49
CA LEU A 531 20.42 1.73 -18.68
C LEU A 531 19.16 2.02 -19.49
N ASN A 532 18.91 1.28 -20.57
CA ASN A 532 17.70 1.47 -21.37
C ASN A 532 16.42 1.17 -20.56
N GLN A 533 16.43 0.13 -19.73
CA GLN A 533 15.31 -0.16 -18.80
C GLN A 533 15.13 0.95 -17.76
N LEU A 534 16.22 1.51 -17.23
CA LEU A 534 16.18 2.62 -16.29
C LEU A 534 15.60 3.89 -16.93
N VAL A 535 16.06 4.26 -18.13
CA VAL A 535 15.51 5.38 -18.91
C VAL A 535 14.02 5.18 -19.15
N GLU A 536 13.61 3.97 -19.56
CA GLU A 536 12.20 3.67 -19.79
C GLU A 536 11.35 3.84 -18.53
N LYS A 537 11.86 3.38 -17.37
CA LYS A 537 11.20 3.54 -16.07
C LYS A 537 11.04 5.02 -15.68
N GLU A 538 12.06 5.84 -15.91
CA GLU A 538 11.98 7.29 -15.67
C GLU A 538 10.99 7.98 -16.63
N LEU A 539 11.00 7.64 -17.93
CA LEU A 539 10.04 8.16 -18.90
C LEU A 539 8.60 7.78 -18.55
N ARG A 540 8.35 6.55 -18.09
CA ARG A 540 7.02 6.10 -17.60
C ARG A 540 6.57 6.89 -16.36
N THR A 541 7.51 7.22 -15.47
CA THR A 541 7.23 8.07 -14.29
C THR A 541 6.78 9.46 -14.72
N TRP A 542 7.47 10.06 -15.69
CA TRP A 542 7.10 11.35 -16.26
C TRP A 542 5.82 11.31 -17.11
N GLN A 543 5.58 10.24 -17.87
CA GLN A 543 4.34 9.99 -18.59
C GLN A 543 3.14 10.01 -17.63
N THR A 544 3.23 9.29 -16.51
CA THR A 544 2.17 9.25 -15.49
C THR A 544 1.94 10.64 -14.86
N ARG A 545 3.02 11.41 -14.62
CA ARG A 545 2.92 12.79 -14.09
C ARG A 545 2.27 13.74 -15.10
N ALA A 546 2.65 13.65 -16.38
CA ALA A 546 2.13 14.46 -17.47
C ALA A 546 0.64 14.19 -17.71
N GLU A 547 0.22 12.91 -17.67
CA GLU A 547 -1.18 12.52 -17.82
C GLU A 547 -2.03 13.04 -16.65
N LYS A 548 -1.56 12.87 -15.40
CA LYS A 548 -2.30 13.32 -14.21
C LYS A 548 -2.45 14.84 -14.12
N ARG A 549 -1.42 15.61 -14.47
CA ARG A 549 -1.42 17.08 -14.30
C ARG A 549 -1.93 17.84 -15.52
N HIS A 550 -1.62 17.36 -16.73
CA HIS A 550 -1.86 18.08 -17.98
C HIS A 550 -2.72 17.30 -18.98
N SER A 551 -3.11 16.06 -18.65
CA SER A 551 -3.82 15.15 -19.57
C SER A 551 -3.07 14.93 -20.89
N ILE A 552 -1.74 15.01 -20.84
CA ILE A 552 -0.87 14.79 -22.01
C ILE A 552 -0.51 13.30 -22.06
N GLN A 553 -0.69 12.67 -23.21
CA GLN A 553 -0.24 11.30 -23.45
C GLN A 553 1.15 11.32 -24.07
N LEU A 554 2.15 10.81 -23.36
CA LEU A 554 3.54 10.72 -23.83
C LEU A 554 3.81 9.33 -24.42
N SER A 555 4.53 9.27 -25.54
CA SER A 555 5.04 8.05 -26.18
C SER A 555 6.46 8.30 -26.69
N TRP A 556 7.25 7.25 -26.94
CA TRP A 556 8.64 7.41 -27.40
C TRP A 556 9.10 6.26 -28.30
N ASP A 557 10.06 6.55 -29.17
CA ASP A 557 10.75 5.58 -30.01
C ASP A 557 11.89 4.89 -29.24
N ARG A 558 12.30 3.70 -29.69
CA ARG A 558 13.39 2.95 -29.05
C ARG A 558 14.73 3.68 -29.11
N GLU A 559 15.00 4.37 -30.22
CA GLU A 559 16.23 5.16 -30.42
C GLU A 559 16.39 6.29 -29.37
N VAL A 560 15.28 6.81 -28.85
CA VAL A 560 15.30 7.82 -27.78
C VAL A 560 15.89 7.25 -26.49
N LEU A 561 15.68 5.95 -26.21
CA LEU A 561 16.24 5.29 -25.03
C LEU A 561 17.76 5.28 -25.11
N ASP A 562 18.32 4.91 -26.27
CA ASP A 562 19.76 4.87 -26.47
C ASP A 562 20.39 6.27 -26.37
N ILE A 563 19.79 7.29 -26.97
CA ILE A 563 20.28 8.68 -26.90
C ILE A 563 20.31 9.19 -25.45
N LEU A 564 19.29 8.87 -24.66
CA LEU A 564 19.24 9.27 -23.25
C LEU A 564 20.19 8.44 -22.38
N ALA A 565 20.41 7.17 -22.72
CA ALA A 565 21.38 6.30 -22.06
C ALA A 565 22.84 6.78 -22.29
N ASP A 566 23.13 7.49 -23.37
CA ASP A 566 24.45 8.12 -23.61
C ASP A 566 24.79 9.21 -22.59
N GLY A 567 23.79 9.80 -21.93
CA GLY A 567 23.99 10.75 -20.83
C GLY A 567 24.46 10.10 -19.52
N TYR A 568 24.65 8.78 -19.48
CA TYR A 568 25.08 8.07 -18.29
C TYR A 568 26.49 8.46 -17.84
N ASN A 569 26.62 8.81 -16.56
CA ASN A 569 27.91 9.00 -15.91
C ASN A 569 28.09 7.99 -14.78
N VAL A 570 29.13 7.16 -14.89
CA VAL A 570 29.46 6.09 -13.93
C VAL A 570 29.57 6.61 -12.50
N LYS A 571 30.15 7.81 -12.30
CA LYS A 571 30.34 8.38 -10.95
C LYS A 571 29.04 8.72 -10.25
N TYR A 572 28.04 9.17 -11.02
CA TYR A 572 26.74 9.63 -10.50
C TYR A 572 25.61 8.59 -10.65
N GLY A 573 25.90 7.44 -11.29
CA GLY A 573 24.95 6.34 -11.41
C GLY A 573 23.64 6.74 -12.10
N ALA A 574 22.53 6.15 -11.67
CA ALA A 574 21.20 6.41 -12.23
C ALA A 574 20.74 7.88 -12.12
N ARG A 575 21.31 8.65 -11.19
CA ARG A 575 20.98 10.08 -11.04
C ARG A 575 21.34 10.88 -12.29
N SER A 576 22.41 10.49 -12.99
CA SER A 576 22.79 11.11 -14.26
C SER A 576 21.68 10.98 -15.32
N ILE A 577 21.05 9.81 -15.42
CA ILE A 577 19.92 9.55 -16.33
C ILE A 577 18.70 10.38 -15.95
N GLN A 578 18.39 10.48 -14.65
CA GLN A 578 17.28 11.31 -14.17
C GLN A 578 17.47 12.77 -14.62
N HIS A 579 18.66 13.32 -14.40
CA HIS A 579 19.00 14.66 -14.85
C HIS A 579 18.98 14.80 -16.37
N GLU A 580 19.41 13.80 -17.13
CA GLU A 580 19.42 13.87 -18.59
C GLU A 580 18.00 13.84 -19.18
N VAL A 581 17.11 13.01 -18.62
CA VAL A 581 15.68 12.98 -18.96
C VAL A 581 15.03 14.32 -18.62
N GLU A 582 15.29 14.87 -17.43
CA GLU A 582 14.78 16.19 -17.04
C GLU A 582 15.26 17.28 -17.99
N ARG A 583 16.56 17.29 -18.30
CA ARG A 583 17.21 18.30 -19.14
C ARG A 583 16.73 18.25 -20.59
N ARG A 584 16.69 17.06 -21.21
CA ARG A 584 16.39 16.92 -22.64
C ARG A 584 14.91 16.76 -22.93
N VAL A 585 14.15 16.09 -22.07
CA VAL A 585 12.73 15.78 -22.32
C VAL A 585 11.83 16.73 -21.56
N VAL A 586 11.98 16.83 -20.24
CA VAL A 586 11.04 17.60 -19.40
C VAL A 586 11.13 19.09 -19.69
N ASN A 587 12.34 19.64 -19.86
CA ASN A 587 12.51 21.05 -20.20
C ASN A 587 11.93 21.38 -21.58
N GLN A 588 12.11 20.51 -22.58
CA GLN A 588 11.51 20.73 -23.90
C GLN A 588 9.97 20.67 -23.83
N LEU A 589 9.41 19.71 -23.08
CA LEU A 589 7.97 19.62 -22.85
C LEU A 589 7.44 20.87 -22.14
N ALA A 590 8.15 21.37 -21.12
CA ALA A 590 7.77 22.57 -20.39
C ALA A 590 7.81 23.81 -21.29
N SER A 591 8.88 23.98 -22.07
CA SER A 591 9.02 25.10 -23.01
C SER A 591 7.95 25.06 -24.11
N ALA A 592 7.68 23.88 -24.68
CA ALA A 592 6.63 23.72 -25.69
C ALA A 592 5.21 23.97 -25.13
N PHE A 593 4.98 23.64 -23.86
CA PHE A 593 3.73 23.97 -23.17
C PHE A 593 3.60 25.48 -22.93
N GLU A 594 4.68 26.15 -22.52
CA GLU A 594 4.71 27.61 -22.31
C GLU A 594 4.50 28.38 -23.62
N GLN A 595 5.12 27.94 -24.72
CA GLN A 595 4.96 28.53 -26.05
C GLN A 595 3.60 28.20 -26.70
N GLY A 596 2.76 27.41 -26.04
CA GLY A 596 1.42 27.04 -26.54
C GLY A 596 1.43 26.02 -27.68
N MET A 597 2.57 25.38 -27.97
CA MET A 597 2.68 24.31 -28.98
C MET A 597 2.06 22.99 -28.51
N ILE A 598 1.98 22.77 -27.20
CA ILE A 598 1.33 21.61 -26.60
C ILE A 598 0.21 22.11 -25.69
N THR A 599 -1.01 21.62 -25.91
CA THR A 599 -2.18 21.95 -25.08
C THR A 599 -2.60 20.75 -24.22
N ARG A 600 -3.46 20.99 -23.21
CA ARG A 600 -4.00 19.90 -22.38
C ARG A 600 -4.80 18.92 -23.24
N GLY A 601 -4.54 17.63 -23.10
CA GLY A 601 -5.18 16.59 -23.93
C GLY A 601 -4.35 16.14 -25.15
N SER A 602 -3.22 16.79 -25.43
CA SER A 602 -2.36 16.47 -26.58
C SER A 602 -1.66 15.11 -26.44
N CYS A 603 -1.40 14.46 -27.58
CA CYS A 603 -0.53 13.29 -27.64
C CYS A 603 0.85 13.69 -28.17
N VAL A 604 1.90 13.42 -27.41
CA VAL A 604 3.27 13.78 -27.73
C VAL A 604 4.09 12.51 -27.93
N ARG A 605 4.83 12.43 -29.03
CA ARG A 605 5.76 11.34 -29.34
C ARG A 605 7.19 11.88 -29.34
N LEU A 606 8.07 11.26 -28.57
CA LEU A 606 9.51 11.53 -28.59
C LEU A 606 10.14 10.70 -29.71
N ALA A 607 10.87 11.36 -30.60
CA ALA A 607 11.60 10.73 -31.70
C ALA A 607 13.06 11.17 -31.69
N ALA A 608 13.95 10.34 -32.25
CA ALA A 608 15.32 10.73 -32.49
C ALA A 608 15.39 11.73 -33.66
N GLY A 609 16.16 12.80 -33.51
CA GLY A 609 16.39 13.82 -34.51
C GLY A 609 17.86 13.99 -34.84
N GLY A 610 18.24 13.68 -36.07
CA GLY A 610 19.51 14.10 -36.64
C GLY A 610 19.42 15.55 -37.14
N GLY A 611 20.21 16.45 -36.57
CA GLY A 611 20.50 17.75 -37.18
C GLY A 611 21.78 17.63 -38.00
N GLU A 612 21.81 18.22 -39.20
CA GLU A 612 23.06 18.39 -39.94
C GLU A 612 24.01 19.27 -39.13
N GLY A 613 24.98 18.65 -38.44
CA GLY A 613 26.12 19.32 -37.81
C GLY A 613 26.11 19.45 -36.29
N ASP A 614 25.03 19.10 -35.59
CA ASP A 614 24.99 19.06 -34.12
C ASP A 614 24.43 17.71 -33.65
N GLY A 615 24.97 17.17 -32.57
CA GLY A 615 24.80 15.77 -32.16
C GLY A 615 23.35 15.25 -32.12
N VAL A 616 23.19 13.92 -32.12
CA VAL A 616 21.88 13.25 -32.09
C VAL A 616 21.02 13.82 -30.94
N SER A 617 19.86 14.39 -31.30
CA SER A 617 19.00 15.14 -30.37
C SER A 617 17.64 14.47 -30.22
N VAL A 618 16.98 14.66 -29.07
CA VAL A 618 15.59 14.22 -28.88
C VAL A 618 14.67 15.30 -29.44
N LYS A 619 13.75 14.90 -30.31
CA LYS A 619 12.73 15.77 -30.91
C LYS A 619 11.34 15.43 -30.39
N LEU A 620 10.55 16.46 -30.17
CA LEU A 620 9.13 16.33 -29.82
C LEU A 620 8.28 16.38 -31.09
N VAL A 621 7.50 15.33 -31.31
CA VAL A 621 6.50 15.27 -32.37
C VAL A 621 5.12 15.30 -31.71
N VAL A 622 4.40 16.41 -31.89
CA VAL A 622 3.03 16.55 -31.39
C VAL A 622 2.06 15.93 -32.39
N THR A 623 1.15 15.11 -31.90
CA THR A 623 0.03 14.54 -32.65
C THR A 623 -1.26 15.01 -32.00
N GLU A 624 -2.02 15.90 -32.66
CA GLU A 624 -3.35 16.28 -32.20
C GLU A 624 -4.38 15.21 -32.58
N LYS A 625 -5.34 14.94 -31.68
CA LYS A 625 -6.42 13.96 -31.92
C LYS A 625 -7.45 14.40 -32.96
N ASP A 626 -7.48 15.69 -33.34
CA ASP A 626 -8.60 16.29 -34.08
C ASP A 626 -8.30 16.76 -35.51
N SER A 627 -7.19 16.36 -36.14
CA SER A 627 -7.05 16.59 -37.59
C SER A 627 -6.34 15.47 -38.32
N THR A 628 -6.94 15.05 -39.43
CA THR A 628 -6.43 14.16 -40.49
C THR A 628 -5.12 14.65 -41.14
N THR A 629 -4.53 15.72 -40.63
CA THR A 629 -3.23 16.27 -40.99
C THR A 629 -2.44 16.47 -39.71
N GLY A 630 -1.70 15.45 -39.26
CA GLY A 630 -0.81 15.58 -38.12
C GLY A 630 0.20 16.71 -38.36
N ARG A 631 -0.02 17.86 -37.74
CA ARG A 631 0.95 18.96 -37.73
C ARG A 631 2.19 18.46 -37.01
N LYS A 632 3.21 18.05 -37.76
CA LYS A 632 4.57 17.84 -37.26
C LYS A 632 5.13 19.22 -36.90
N VAL A 633 4.82 19.70 -35.70
CA VAL A 633 5.54 20.84 -35.14
C VAL A 633 6.84 20.27 -34.58
N ASP A 634 7.93 20.42 -35.33
CA ASP A 634 9.27 20.13 -34.83
C ASP A 634 9.59 21.22 -33.80
N VAL A 635 9.49 20.87 -32.52
CA VAL A 635 10.02 21.72 -31.46
C VAL A 635 11.53 21.53 -31.53
N GLY A 636 12.18 22.32 -32.39
CA GLY A 636 13.64 22.30 -32.52
C GLY A 636 14.31 22.47 -31.15
N PRO A 637 15.57 22.03 -30.99
CA PRO A 637 16.30 22.22 -29.75
C PRO A 637 16.26 23.71 -29.41
N VAL A 638 15.83 24.03 -28.19
CA VAL A 638 15.93 25.40 -27.68
C VAL A 638 17.41 25.73 -27.67
N LEU A 639 17.83 26.56 -28.62
CA LEU A 639 19.17 27.14 -28.68
C LEU A 639 19.39 27.93 -27.39
N PHE A 640 20.02 27.30 -26.39
CA PHE A 640 20.82 28.08 -25.46
C PHE A 640 22.02 28.57 -26.25
N PRO A 641 22.37 29.86 -26.22
CA PRO A 641 23.60 30.34 -26.85
C PRO A 641 24.79 29.74 -26.08
N LEU A 642 25.25 28.56 -26.51
CA LEU A 642 26.55 28.01 -26.16
C LEU A 642 27.61 28.70 -27.03
N SER A 643 27.80 30.01 -26.83
CA SER A 643 28.93 30.77 -27.37
C SER A 643 28.95 32.19 -26.78
N THR A 644 29.17 32.28 -25.48
CA THR A 644 29.91 33.43 -24.96
C THR A 644 31.11 32.89 -24.22
N LEU A 645 32.27 33.17 -24.79
CA LEU A 645 33.59 32.87 -24.26
C LEU A 645 33.65 33.10 -22.74
N TYR A 646 34.15 32.11 -22.01
CA TYR A 646 34.90 32.41 -20.80
C TYR A 646 36.22 33.06 -21.22
N ILE A 647 36.18 34.38 -21.41
CA ILE A 647 37.30 35.28 -21.13
C ILE A 647 36.81 36.14 -19.97
N VAL A 648 37.22 35.79 -18.75
CA VAL A 648 38.02 36.58 -17.78
C VAL A 648 38.29 35.67 -16.59
#